data_AF-A0A562F3J2-F1
#
_entry.id   AF-A0A562F3J2-F1
#
_cell.length_a   1.000
_cell.length_b   1.000
_cell.length_c   1.000
_cell.angle_alpha   90.00
_cell.angle_beta   90.00
_cell.angle_gamma   90.00
#
_symmetry.space_group_name_H-M   'P 1'
#
loop_
_entity.id
_entity.type
_entity.pdbx_description
1 polymer ?
#
loop_
_entity_poly.entity_id
_entity_poly.type
_entity_poly.pdbx_seq_one_letter_code
_entity_poly.pdbx_strand_id
1 'polypeptide(L)'
;MAKKSEPGKRVGGFLYVHKDALPLASEEVRQAVARAEELAGGFEWNVAKVSDKRQSLLLYEDFSASAFPALLKAISFDEDGRPTVTDYTGRDNPPILHRKETLIAPDDPRQPAFCAITRRAEELGLFKDSNRIGTRKAWYARLEAAGLKVDGPRLVSGGDAAVEVARERTAISRTALSQPVSLMVRFGMLQGEFELFDYGCGRGDDVAILQANGYAAFGWDPNHRPDGERRPADVVNLGFVINVIEDPHEREETLRAAWSYARRGMAVSVMVPGKYSVDGHVPVSDGFLSRRQTFQKYFSQDELSALVRKVTGERPLPLAPGIVAVFRDKELEQQVSFRRRSRSTIYARLQVPEKERPERPQALTVVQRAREELEAIWQTALQFGRLPREEEIEPEVREALRAKNISLGRALAACAQEIADPGQIRMAAEARREDLLVHFALSLFPGAVRYKTLPASIQRDVRALFGSHSAVIEAATAQLKSIRDREALQAAYAAAAETGYASFEDGTLRFMAENLEQLPVKVRIVAGCAEIVHEGFSSFDFIEVGPDHGVVKGYQCDAPDSALPLIKSTVEVNLGRSISRMRTHSDHVLYLKSRFMPRGHPGYDKQAAADAKLLSLGLVTRLGAGPTAREFSSAFRRRE
;
A
#
# COMPACT_ATOMS: atom_id res chain seq x y z
N MET A 1 33.12 -29.74 -11.35
CA MET A 1 32.67 -30.14 -9.99
C MET A 1 33.72 -29.69 -8.99
N ALA A 2 33.47 -28.63 -8.22
CA ALA A 2 34.37 -28.22 -7.16
C ALA A 2 34.37 -29.31 -6.07
N LYS A 3 35.56 -29.80 -5.67
CA LYS A 3 35.71 -30.71 -4.52
C LYS A 3 35.03 -30.07 -3.31
N LYS A 4 33.86 -30.59 -2.90
CA LYS A 4 33.30 -30.27 -1.58
C LYS A 4 34.35 -30.69 -0.56
N SER A 5 34.93 -29.72 0.16
CA SER A 5 35.91 -30.04 1.20
C SER A 5 35.23 -30.89 2.27
N GLU A 6 35.86 -32.00 2.64
CA GLU A 6 35.42 -32.83 3.78
C GLU A 6 35.24 -31.93 5.02
N PRO A 7 34.06 -31.91 5.65
CA PRO A 7 33.83 -31.09 6.83
C PRO A 7 34.66 -31.61 8.02
N GLY A 8 35.12 -30.67 8.85
CA GLY A 8 35.91 -30.98 10.03
C GLY A 8 37.27 -30.29 10.05
N LYS A 9 37.82 -30.18 11.26
CA LYS A 9 39.09 -29.51 11.53
C LYS A 9 40.21 -30.53 11.69
N ARG A 10 41.30 -30.40 10.93
CA ARG A 10 42.49 -31.24 11.09
C ARG A 10 43.51 -30.56 12.01
N VAL A 11 43.85 -31.22 13.13
CA VAL A 11 44.84 -30.74 14.10
C VAL A 11 45.68 -31.91 14.59
N GLY A 12 47.01 -31.83 14.42
CA GLY A 12 47.95 -32.83 14.96
C GLY A 12 47.71 -34.25 14.45
N GLY A 13 47.32 -34.41 13.18
CA GLY A 13 47.01 -35.72 12.57
C GLY A 13 45.61 -36.26 12.88
N PHE A 14 44.80 -35.56 13.67
CA PHE A 14 43.41 -35.93 13.95
C PHE A 14 42.44 -35.05 13.16
N LEU A 15 41.37 -35.66 12.64
CA LEU A 15 40.18 -34.99 12.15
C LEU A 15 39.16 -34.87 13.29
N TYR A 16 38.66 -33.66 13.51
CA TYR A 16 37.59 -33.36 14.44
C TYR A 16 36.33 -33.02 13.65
N VAL A 17 35.25 -33.77 13.85
CA VAL A 17 33.98 -33.59 13.14
C VAL A 17 32.83 -33.65 14.15
N HIS A 18 31.88 -32.72 14.02
CA HIS A 18 30.66 -32.75 14.83
C HIS A 18 29.70 -33.83 14.29
N LYS A 19 28.91 -34.45 15.17
CA LYS A 19 27.97 -35.53 14.77
C LYS A 19 27.04 -35.13 13.62
N ASP A 20 26.56 -33.88 13.61
CA ASP A 20 25.66 -33.35 12.57
C ASP A 20 26.32 -33.25 11.19
N ALA A 21 27.65 -33.16 11.12
CA ALA A 21 28.42 -33.10 9.87
C ALA A 21 28.97 -34.46 9.43
N LEU A 22 28.83 -35.51 10.26
CA LEU A 22 29.30 -36.86 9.98
C LEU A 22 28.73 -37.46 8.67
N PRO A 23 27.46 -37.22 8.27
CA PRO A 23 26.94 -37.72 6.99
C PRO A 23 27.73 -37.25 5.77
N LEU A 24 28.39 -36.09 5.86
CA LEU A 24 29.19 -35.49 4.81
C LEU A 24 30.69 -35.86 4.86
N ALA A 25 31.12 -36.62 5.87
CA ALA A 25 32.50 -37.08 6.02
C ALA A 25 32.84 -38.22 5.01
N SER A 26 34.11 -38.60 4.93
CA SER A 26 34.52 -39.80 4.17
C SER A 26 33.95 -41.08 4.77
N GLU A 27 33.84 -42.14 3.95
CA GLU A 27 33.31 -43.44 4.39
C GLU A 27 34.20 -44.07 5.46
N GLU A 28 35.51 -43.91 5.33
CA GLU A 28 36.50 -44.38 6.30
C GLU A 28 36.28 -43.77 7.68
N VAL A 29 35.99 -42.46 7.73
CA VAL A 29 35.70 -41.74 8.98
C VAL A 29 34.36 -42.19 9.56
N ARG A 30 33.30 -42.32 8.74
CA ARG A 30 32.00 -42.81 9.20
C ARG A 30 32.09 -44.19 9.83
N GLN A 31 32.81 -45.13 9.19
CA GLN A 31 33.00 -46.47 9.71
C GLN A 31 33.84 -46.48 11.00
N ALA A 32 34.88 -45.64 11.08
CA ALA A 32 35.69 -45.51 12.28
C ALA A 32 34.88 -44.98 13.47
N VAL A 33 33.98 -44.02 13.24
CA VAL A 33 33.07 -43.50 14.27
C VAL A 33 32.04 -44.55 14.67
N ALA A 34 31.41 -45.25 13.72
CA ALA A 34 30.44 -46.30 14.02
C ALA A 34 31.01 -47.42 14.90
N ARG A 35 32.26 -47.87 14.63
CA ARG A 35 32.97 -48.82 15.49
C ARG A 35 33.22 -48.25 16.90
N ALA A 36 33.61 -46.99 16.98
CA ALA A 36 33.84 -46.33 18.26
C ALA A 36 32.53 -46.17 19.06
N GLU A 37 31.39 -45.91 18.41
CA GLU A 37 30.07 -45.83 19.04
C GLU A 37 29.61 -47.18 19.60
N GLU A 38 29.82 -48.26 18.84
CA GLU A 38 29.52 -49.63 19.28
C GLU A 38 30.35 -50.00 20.51
N LEU A 39 31.66 -49.73 20.49
CA LEU A 39 32.56 -49.96 21.63
C LEU A 39 32.26 -49.05 22.83
N ALA A 40 31.66 -47.88 22.60
CA ALA A 40 31.35 -46.93 23.67
C ALA A 40 30.12 -47.29 24.49
N GLY A 41 29.29 -48.25 24.04
CA GLY A 41 28.17 -48.79 24.82
C GLY A 41 27.13 -47.75 25.27
N GLY A 42 26.84 -46.75 24.42
CA GLY A 42 25.86 -45.70 24.73
C GLY A 42 26.44 -44.42 25.36
N PHE A 43 27.75 -44.20 25.26
CA PHE A 43 28.37 -42.93 25.65
C PHE A 43 27.80 -41.74 24.86
N GLU A 44 27.35 -40.69 25.56
CA GLU A 44 26.89 -39.46 24.92
C GLU A 44 28.06 -38.67 24.32
N TRP A 45 27.94 -38.23 23.07
CA TRP A 45 28.97 -37.46 22.39
C TRP A 45 28.37 -36.46 21.38
N ASN A 46 29.18 -35.45 21.02
CA ASN A 46 28.84 -34.50 19.95
C ASN A 46 29.99 -34.22 18.98
N VAL A 47 31.24 -34.55 19.34
CA VAL A 47 32.41 -34.43 18.46
C VAL A 47 33.17 -35.74 18.40
N ALA A 48 33.42 -36.24 17.18
CA ALA A 48 34.32 -37.34 16.94
C ALA A 48 35.72 -36.81 16.63
N LYS A 49 36.74 -37.42 17.25
CA LYS A 49 38.15 -37.17 16.99
C LYS A 49 38.77 -38.45 16.44
N VAL A 50 39.12 -38.44 15.16
CA VAL A 50 39.55 -39.63 14.41
C VAL A 50 40.93 -39.43 13.81
N SER A 51 41.80 -40.43 13.96
CA SER A 51 43.00 -40.60 13.15
C SER A 51 43.10 -42.03 12.65
N ASP A 52 44.09 -42.31 11.81
CA ASP A 52 44.35 -43.64 11.25
C ASP A 52 44.57 -44.71 12.33
N LYS A 53 45.03 -44.31 13.53
CA LYS A 53 45.39 -45.23 14.62
C LYS A 53 44.50 -45.13 15.86
N ARG A 54 43.78 -44.03 16.05
CA ARG A 54 43.06 -43.77 17.31
C ARG A 54 41.77 -43.04 17.07
N GLN A 55 40.69 -43.55 17.69
CA GLN A 55 39.38 -42.93 17.69
C GLN A 55 39.01 -42.48 19.09
N SER A 56 38.32 -41.35 19.18
CA SER A 56 37.81 -40.83 20.45
C SER A 56 36.48 -40.13 20.22
N LEU A 57 35.55 -40.33 21.15
CA LEU A 57 34.28 -39.60 21.17
C LEU A 57 34.35 -38.58 22.31
N LEU A 58 34.05 -37.34 21.96
CA LEU A 58 34.15 -36.19 22.85
C LEU A 58 32.76 -35.60 23.07
N LEU A 59 32.45 -35.32 24.32
CA LEU A 59 31.25 -34.60 24.74
C LEU A 59 31.67 -33.20 25.16
N TYR A 60 31.37 -32.22 24.33
CA TYR A 60 31.46 -30.80 24.67
C TYR A 60 30.14 -30.28 25.22
N GLU A 61 30.19 -29.15 25.92
CA GLU A 61 29.00 -28.30 26.15
C GLU A 61 28.25 -28.04 24.83
N ASP A 62 26.96 -27.72 24.93
CA ASP A 62 26.13 -27.45 23.77
C ASP A 62 26.71 -26.29 22.93
N PHE A 63 26.97 -26.56 21.65
CA PHE A 63 27.51 -25.59 20.70
C PHE A 63 26.59 -24.39 20.50
N SER A 64 25.29 -24.56 20.70
CA SER A 64 24.29 -23.49 20.62
C SER A 64 24.22 -22.64 21.89
N ALA A 65 24.65 -23.16 23.04
CA ALA A 65 24.58 -22.47 24.33
C ALA A 65 25.89 -21.81 24.76
N SER A 66 27.04 -22.31 24.28
CA SER A 66 28.37 -21.86 24.71
C SER A 66 29.19 -21.32 23.55
N ALA A 67 29.71 -20.08 23.66
CA ALA A 67 30.57 -19.47 22.63
C ALA A 67 31.85 -20.27 22.42
N PHE A 68 32.41 -20.80 23.52
CA PHE A 68 33.62 -21.61 23.56
C PHE A 68 33.38 -22.88 24.38
N PRO A 69 32.71 -23.90 23.79
CA PRO A 69 32.29 -25.10 24.51
C PRO A 69 33.44 -25.76 25.25
N ALA A 70 33.26 -26.02 26.54
CA ALA A 70 34.21 -26.82 27.30
C ALA A 70 34.01 -28.32 27.06
N LEU A 71 35.11 -29.07 27.10
CA LEU A 71 35.07 -30.52 27.08
C LEU A 71 34.54 -31.01 28.43
N LEU A 72 33.45 -31.79 28.40
CA LEU A 72 32.81 -32.37 29.58
C LEU A 72 33.34 -33.78 29.83
N LYS A 73 33.29 -34.64 28.81
CA LYS A 73 33.75 -36.03 28.90
C LYS A 73 34.44 -36.43 27.60
N ALA A 74 35.38 -37.37 27.70
CA ALA A 74 36.03 -37.96 26.55
C ALA A 74 36.18 -39.47 26.76
N ILE A 75 35.86 -40.26 25.75
CA ILE A 75 36.21 -41.68 25.68
C ILE A 75 37.22 -41.86 24.54
N SER A 76 38.35 -42.46 24.85
CA SER A 76 39.37 -42.84 23.88
C SER A 76 39.51 -44.35 23.85
N PHE A 77 39.77 -44.90 22.67
CA PHE A 77 40.09 -46.31 22.48
C PHE A 77 41.58 -46.43 22.15
N ASP A 78 42.27 -47.40 22.76
CA ASP A 78 43.63 -47.79 22.36
C ASP A 78 43.60 -48.73 21.14
N GLU A 79 44.76 -49.20 20.68
CA GLU A 79 44.87 -50.09 19.50
C GLU A 79 44.16 -51.44 19.70
N ASP A 80 43.95 -51.86 20.96
CA ASP A 80 43.24 -53.08 21.34
C ASP A 80 41.72 -52.84 21.57
N GLY A 81 41.24 -51.61 21.36
CA GLY A 81 39.83 -51.24 21.54
C GLY A 81 39.39 -51.03 22.99
N ARG A 82 40.32 -50.92 23.94
CA ARG A 82 39.99 -50.70 25.36
C ARG A 82 39.58 -49.25 25.62
N PRO A 83 38.41 -49.01 26.24
CA PRO A 83 37.93 -47.66 26.51
C PRO A 83 38.65 -47.04 27.71
N THR A 84 39.16 -45.82 27.54
CA THR A 84 39.59 -44.94 28.63
C THR A 84 38.67 -43.73 28.68
N VAL A 85 37.91 -43.59 29.77
CA VAL A 85 37.02 -42.44 29.99
C VAL A 85 37.71 -41.41 30.85
N THR A 86 37.69 -40.15 30.42
CA THR A 86 38.15 -39.00 31.19
C THR A 86 37.00 -38.03 31.42
N ASP A 87 36.75 -37.71 32.69
CA ASP A 87 35.75 -36.72 33.11
C ASP A 87 36.43 -35.37 33.42
N TYR A 88 35.90 -34.31 32.81
CA TYR A 88 36.35 -32.93 32.95
C TYR A 88 35.31 -32.03 33.63
N THR A 89 34.10 -32.54 33.92
CA THR A 89 32.97 -31.75 34.45
C THR A 89 33.28 -31.01 35.75
N GLY A 90 34.07 -31.63 36.63
CA GLY A 90 34.49 -31.04 37.91
C GLY A 90 35.77 -30.19 37.85
N ARG A 91 36.35 -29.93 36.68
CA ARG A 91 37.59 -29.14 36.58
C ARG A 91 37.29 -27.65 36.45
N ASP A 92 37.96 -26.83 37.26
CA ASP A 92 37.87 -25.36 37.19
C ASP A 92 38.43 -24.78 35.88
N ASN A 93 39.34 -25.49 35.21
CA ASN A 93 40.01 -25.02 34.01
C ASN A 93 40.00 -26.09 32.90
N PRO A 94 38.82 -26.44 32.34
CA PRO A 94 38.73 -27.46 31.33
C PRO A 94 39.27 -26.97 29.97
N PRO A 95 39.66 -27.90 29.07
CA PRO A 95 39.93 -27.57 27.68
C PRO A 95 38.68 -27.01 26.98
N ILE A 96 38.85 -26.04 26.09
CA ILE A 96 37.76 -25.41 25.35
C ILE A 96 37.95 -25.49 23.84
N LEU A 97 36.83 -25.40 23.11
CA LEU A 97 36.81 -25.36 21.66
C LEU A 97 36.68 -23.92 21.14
N HIS A 98 37.61 -23.51 20.29
CA HIS A 98 37.73 -22.12 19.81
C HIS A 98 37.02 -21.84 18.48
N ARG A 99 37.13 -22.77 17.52
CA ARG A 99 36.66 -22.61 16.13
C ARG A 99 35.60 -23.64 15.80
N LYS A 100 34.49 -23.61 16.54
CA LYS A 100 33.41 -24.61 16.40
C LYS A 100 32.73 -24.57 15.03
N GLU A 101 32.80 -23.45 14.31
CA GLU A 101 32.33 -23.32 12.92
C GLU A 101 33.04 -24.28 11.97
N THR A 102 34.27 -24.68 12.28
CA THR A 102 35.06 -25.59 11.42
C THR A 102 34.70 -27.07 11.57
N LEU A 103 33.88 -27.41 12.59
CA LEU A 103 33.50 -28.79 12.89
C LEU A 103 32.13 -29.17 12.31
N ILE A 104 31.35 -28.20 11.83
CA ILE A 104 30.01 -28.39 11.27
C ILE A 104 30.01 -28.22 9.75
N ALA A 105 28.90 -28.52 9.09
CA ALA A 105 28.78 -28.41 7.64
C ALA A 105 28.84 -26.93 7.18
N PRO A 106 29.40 -26.63 5.99
CA PRO A 106 29.45 -25.26 5.48
C PRO A 106 28.09 -24.61 5.24
N ASP A 107 27.05 -25.42 4.98
CA ASP A 107 25.66 -25.05 4.76
C ASP A 107 24.80 -25.14 6.03
N ASP A 108 25.42 -25.42 7.19
CA ASP A 108 24.73 -25.49 8.47
C ASP A 108 24.14 -24.13 8.88
N PRO A 109 22.86 -24.05 9.29
CA PRO A 109 22.23 -22.80 9.73
C PRO A 109 22.93 -22.07 10.89
N ARG A 110 23.75 -22.78 11.68
CA ARG A 110 24.51 -22.22 12.81
C ARG A 110 25.84 -21.60 12.36
N GLN A 111 26.30 -21.88 11.14
CA GLN A 111 27.60 -21.46 10.63
C GLN A 111 27.82 -19.94 10.72
N PRO A 112 26.86 -19.06 10.34
CA PRO A 112 27.07 -17.62 10.43
C PRO A 112 27.33 -17.12 11.85
N ALA A 113 26.59 -17.65 12.83
CA ALA A 113 26.74 -17.25 14.23
C ALA A 113 28.10 -17.67 14.81
N PHE A 114 28.58 -18.86 14.46
CA PHE A 114 29.87 -19.35 14.93
C PHE A 114 31.04 -18.62 14.26
N CYS A 115 30.93 -18.35 12.95
CA CYS A 115 31.91 -17.54 12.23
C CYS A 115 32.04 -16.12 12.79
N ALA A 116 30.94 -15.52 13.26
CA ALA A 116 30.96 -14.17 13.84
C ALA A 116 31.83 -14.10 15.11
N ILE A 117 31.72 -15.08 16.01
CA ILE A 117 32.55 -15.19 17.21
C ILE A 117 34.03 -15.32 16.82
N THR A 118 34.32 -16.21 15.88
CA THR A 118 35.71 -16.44 15.44
C THR A 118 36.27 -15.19 14.76
N ARG A 119 35.52 -14.53 13.88
CA ARG A 119 36.00 -13.31 13.20
C ARG A 119 36.31 -12.20 14.21
N ARG A 120 35.44 -11.98 15.20
CA ARG A 120 35.69 -10.98 16.25
C ARG A 120 37.00 -11.26 16.99
N ALA A 121 37.24 -12.53 17.33
CA ALA A 121 38.48 -12.94 17.99
C ALA A 121 39.70 -12.87 17.05
N GLU A 122 39.54 -13.12 15.74
CA GLU A 122 40.60 -12.99 14.73
C GLU A 122 41.00 -11.53 14.49
N GLU A 123 40.04 -10.61 14.36
CA GLU A 123 40.27 -9.18 14.14
C GLU A 123 41.07 -8.54 15.29
N LEU A 124 40.85 -9.01 16.51
CA LEU A 124 41.60 -8.61 17.70
C LEU A 124 42.89 -9.44 17.91
N GLY A 125 43.21 -10.37 16.99
CA GLY A 125 44.44 -11.16 17.01
C GLY A 125 44.52 -12.18 18.15
N LEU A 126 43.39 -12.62 18.70
CA LEU A 126 43.34 -13.44 19.93
C LEU A 126 43.79 -14.89 19.71
N PHE A 127 43.78 -15.38 18.47
CA PHE A 127 44.26 -16.73 18.13
C PHE A 127 45.77 -16.85 17.92
N LYS A 128 46.53 -15.76 18.07
CA LYS A 128 48.00 -15.82 18.09
C LYS A 128 48.48 -16.64 19.31
N ASP A 129 49.60 -17.35 19.18
CA ASP A 129 50.13 -18.23 20.23
C ASP A 129 49.14 -19.32 20.68
N SER A 130 48.63 -20.09 19.71
CA SER A 130 47.56 -21.09 19.89
C SER A 130 47.83 -22.13 20.99
N ASN A 131 49.09 -22.38 21.34
CA ASN A 131 49.49 -23.30 22.41
C ASN A 131 49.11 -22.81 23.82
N ARG A 132 48.86 -21.51 24.01
CA ARG A 132 48.61 -20.89 25.33
C ARG A 132 47.13 -20.63 25.62
N ILE A 133 46.25 -20.87 24.66
CA ILE A 133 44.81 -20.52 24.76
C ILE A 133 43.90 -21.72 25.02
N GLY A 134 44.43 -22.95 25.06
CA GLY A 134 43.64 -24.19 25.06
C GLY A 134 42.70 -24.41 26.26
N THR A 135 42.81 -23.64 27.34
CA THR A 135 42.04 -23.83 28.59
C THR A 135 41.16 -22.62 28.91
N ARG A 136 40.00 -22.83 29.53
CA ARG A 136 39.00 -21.80 29.84
C ARG A 136 39.59 -20.55 30.52
N LYS A 137 40.34 -20.70 31.62
CA LYS A 137 40.93 -19.58 32.37
C LYS A 137 41.89 -18.75 31.50
N ALA A 138 42.78 -19.41 30.77
CA ALA A 138 43.75 -18.75 29.91
C ALA A 138 43.09 -17.98 28.76
N TRP A 139 42.03 -18.56 28.17
CA TRP A 139 41.27 -17.88 27.12
C TRP A 139 40.47 -16.70 27.66
N TYR A 140 39.77 -16.86 28.78
CA TYR A 140 38.92 -15.80 29.32
C TYR A 140 39.74 -14.60 29.79
N ALA A 141 40.92 -14.83 30.40
CA ALA A 141 41.85 -13.75 30.72
C ALA A 141 42.33 -12.98 29.47
N ARG A 142 42.49 -13.68 28.34
CA ARG A 142 42.86 -13.05 27.06
C ARG A 142 41.71 -12.24 26.47
N LEU A 143 40.47 -12.74 26.59
CA LEU A 143 39.28 -11.99 26.19
C LEU A 143 39.14 -10.72 27.04
N GLU A 144 39.27 -10.81 28.36
CA GLU A 144 39.20 -9.66 29.28
C GLU A 144 40.28 -8.62 28.96
N ALA A 145 41.52 -9.04 28.70
CA ALA A 145 42.61 -8.15 28.31
C ALA A 145 42.35 -7.43 26.97
N ALA A 146 41.53 -8.02 26.09
CA ALA A 146 41.07 -7.42 24.84
C ALA A 146 39.77 -6.61 25.00
N GLY A 147 39.27 -6.45 26.24
CA GLY A 147 38.03 -5.75 26.53
C GLY A 147 36.79 -6.51 26.07
N LEU A 148 36.81 -7.85 26.09
CA LEU A 148 35.71 -8.72 25.72
C LEU A 148 35.27 -9.63 26.88
N LYS A 149 34.02 -10.07 26.83
CA LYS A 149 33.42 -11.04 27.77
C LYS A 149 32.57 -12.06 27.01
N VAL A 150 32.54 -13.29 27.51
CA VAL A 150 31.62 -14.33 27.03
C VAL A 150 30.25 -14.16 27.70
N ASP A 151 29.19 -14.11 26.91
CA ASP A 151 27.81 -14.10 27.35
C ASP A 151 27.04 -15.24 26.67
N GLY A 152 27.00 -16.40 27.32
CA GLY A 152 26.43 -17.63 26.77
C GLY A 152 27.04 -17.98 25.41
N PRO A 153 26.26 -17.95 24.31
CA PRO A 153 26.75 -18.22 22.96
C PRO A 153 27.39 -17.01 22.27
N ARG A 154 27.49 -15.85 22.92
CA ARG A 154 27.96 -14.59 22.33
C ARG A 154 29.29 -14.13 22.91
N LEU A 155 30.00 -13.29 22.15
CA LEU A 155 31.21 -12.60 22.56
C LEU A 155 30.94 -11.09 22.49
N VAL A 156 30.89 -10.43 23.64
CA VAL A 156 30.46 -9.03 23.79
C VAL A 156 31.60 -8.16 24.31
N SER A 157 31.51 -6.84 24.12
CA SER A 157 32.49 -5.88 24.66
C SER A 157 32.30 -5.70 26.18
N GLY A 158 33.40 -5.64 26.93
CA GLY A 158 33.43 -5.61 28.40
C GLY A 158 33.37 -4.22 29.04
N GLY A 159 33.29 -3.14 28.25
CA GLY A 159 33.47 -1.76 28.71
C GLY A 159 32.19 -0.91 28.85
N ASP A 160 31.08 -1.30 28.23
CA ASP A 160 29.79 -0.68 28.54
C ASP A 160 29.09 -1.60 29.54
N ALA A 161 28.56 -1.03 30.62
CA ALA A 161 27.64 -1.75 31.49
C ALA A 161 26.67 -2.50 30.58
N ALA A 162 26.50 -3.80 30.79
CA ALA A 162 25.54 -4.60 30.04
C ALA A 162 24.16 -3.99 30.27
N VAL A 163 23.80 -3.00 29.45
CA VAL A 163 22.49 -2.39 29.47
C VAL A 163 21.60 -3.51 29.00
N GLU A 164 20.74 -3.99 29.90
CA GLU A 164 19.83 -5.09 29.62
C GLU A 164 18.78 -4.57 28.63
N VAL A 165 19.10 -4.61 27.34
CA VAL A 165 18.23 -4.12 26.28
C VAL A 165 17.15 -5.14 26.01
N ALA A 166 15.90 -4.76 26.26
CA ALA A 166 14.72 -5.58 25.99
C ALA A 166 14.38 -5.55 24.48
N ARG A 167 15.26 -6.13 23.64
CA ARG A 167 15.15 -6.13 22.17
C ARG A 167 13.82 -6.74 21.71
N GLU A 168 13.32 -7.75 22.43
CA GLU A 168 12.06 -8.46 22.17
C GLU A 168 10.81 -7.58 22.22
N ARG A 169 10.87 -6.42 22.88
CA ARG A 169 9.75 -5.47 23.02
C ARG A 169 9.60 -4.52 21.83
N THR A 170 10.51 -4.57 20.86
CA THR A 170 10.49 -3.72 19.66
C THR A 170 9.64 -4.29 18.52
N ALA A 171 9.29 -5.59 18.59
CA ALA A 171 8.42 -6.23 17.61
C ALA A 171 6.96 -5.76 17.78
N ILE A 172 6.39 -5.19 16.73
CA ILE A 172 5.01 -4.69 16.68
C ILE A 172 4.21 -5.55 15.72
N SER A 173 3.00 -5.94 16.12
CA SER A 173 2.07 -6.66 15.23
C SER A 173 1.46 -5.70 14.20
N ARG A 174 1.46 -6.11 12.93
CA ARG A 174 0.96 -5.32 11.80
C ARG A 174 -0.04 -6.13 10.97
N THR A 175 -1.03 -5.43 10.43
CA THR A 175 -2.08 -6.00 9.58
C THR A 175 -1.82 -5.84 8.08
N ALA A 176 -0.66 -5.31 7.69
CA ALA A 176 -0.27 -5.05 6.31
C ALA A 176 1.24 -5.27 6.13
N LEU A 177 1.66 -5.51 4.88
CA LEU A 177 3.08 -5.65 4.53
C LEU A 177 3.87 -4.44 5.02
N SER A 178 5.04 -4.70 5.60
CA SER A 178 5.97 -3.65 5.97
C SER A 178 6.43 -2.87 4.75
N GLN A 179 6.78 -1.61 4.96
CA GLN A 179 7.28 -0.73 3.91
C GLN A 179 8.39 -1.37 3.04
N PRO A 180 9.43 -2.03 3.59
CA PRO A 180 10.42 -2.70 2.75
C PRO A 180 9.84 -3.79 1.86
N VAL A 181 9.00 -4.66 2.40
CA VAL A 181 8.40 -5.76 1.63
C VAL A 181 7.47 -5.23 0.56
N SER A 182 6.67 -4.21 0.88
CA SER A 182 5.83 -3.50 -0.09
C SER A 182 6.65 -2.88 -1.24
N LEU A 183 7.80 -2.24 -0.94
CA LEU A 183 8.67 -1.67 -1.96
C LEU A 183 9.37 -2.75 -2.81
N MET A 184 9.75 -3.89 -2.20
CA MET A 184 10.32 -5.01 -2.93
C MET A 184 9.33 -5.57 -3.95
N VAL A 185 8.07 -5.74 -3.56
CA VAL A 185 6.99 -6.18 -4.46
C VAL A 185 6.72 -5.12 -5.53
N ARG A 186 6.55 -3.85 -5.13
CA ARG A 186 6.24 -2.73 -6.05
C ARG A 186 7.30 -2.52 -7.13
N PHE A 187 8.58 -2.59 -6.78
CA PHE A 187 9.66 -2.44 -7.76
C PHE A 187 10.04 -3.78 -8.42
N GLY A 188 9.37 -4.87 -8.04
CA GLY A 188 9.57 -6.24 -8.52
C GLY A 188 10.97 -6.79 -8.27
N MET A 189 11.55 -6.39 -7.15
CA MET A 189 12.65 -7.09 -6.50
C MET A 189 12.20 -8.46 -5.98
N LEU A 190 10.96 -8.53 -5.45
CA LEU A 190 10.29 -9.78 -5.10
C LEU A 190 9.23 -10.10 -6.16
N GLN A 191 9.39 -11.25 -6.82
CA GLN A 191 8.51 -11.76 -7.87
C GLN A 191 7.87 -13.08 -7.40
N GLY A 192 6.74 -13.49 -7.99
CA GLY A 192 5.98 -14.65 -7.49
C GLY A 192 6.78 -15.96 -7.45
N GLU A 193 7.78 -16.09 -8.31
CA GLU A 193 8.65 -17.28 -8.39
C GLU A 193 9.83 -17.23 -7.40
N PHE A 194 10.07 -16.10 -6.74
CA PHE A 194 11.23 -15.91 -5.87
C PHE A 194 10.90 -16.28 -4.41
N GLU A 195 11.85 -16.92 -3.74
CA GLU A 195 11.76 -17.15 -2.30
C GLU A 195 12.22 -15.91 -1.52
N LEU A 196 11.42 -15.48 -0.53
CA LEU A 196 11.80 -14.46 0.44
C LEU A 196 12.18 -15.10 1.79
N PHE A 197 13.34 -14.73 2.32
CA PHE A 197 13.69 -14.96 3.72
C PHE A 197 13.62 -13.66 4.52
N ASP A 198 12.75 -13.61 5.53
CA ASP A 198 12.64 -12.49 6.46
C ASP A 198 13.52 -12.73 7.70
N TYR A 199 14.68 -12.06 7.73
CA TYR A 199 15.68 -12.19 8.78
C TYR A 199 15.36 -11.22 9.91
N GLY A 200 14.96 -11.75 11.07
CA GLY A 200 14.41 -10.97 12.18
C GLY A 200 12.95 -10.63 11.97
N CYS A 201 12.13 -11.62 11.58
CA CYS A 201 10.72 -11.43 11.23
C CYS A 201 9.83 -11.00 12.42
N GLY A 202 10.35 -10.97 13.65
CA GLY A 202 9.58 -10.78 14.86
C GLY A 202 8.45 -11.82 14.93
N ARG A 203 7.21 -11.33 15.01
CA ARG A 203 6.00 -12.18 15.05
C ARG A 203 5.66 -12.86 13.72
N GLY A 204 6.34 -12.51 12.63
CA GLY A 204 6.19 -13.18 11.33
C GLY A 204 5.02 -12.68 10.47
N ASP A 205 4.53 -11.46 10.71
CA ASP A 205 3.38 -10.90 9.98
C ASP A 205 3.65 -10.75 8.48
N ASP A 206 4.83 -10.26 8.09
CA ASP A 206 5.23 -10.12 6.67
C ASP A 206 5.29 -11.47 5.95
N VAL A 207 5.85 -12.48 6.62
CA VAL A 207 5.92 -13.86 6.10
C VAL A 207 4.51 -14.43 5.92
N ALA A 208 3.65 -14.29 6.93
CA ALA A 208 2.28 -14.79 6.87
C ALA A 208 1.48 -14.13 5.74
N ILE A 209 1.61 -12.80 5.57
CA ILE A 209 0.93 -12.06 4.51
C ILE A 209 1.45 -12.49 3.13
N LEU A 210 2.75 -12.65 2.94
CA LEU A 210 3.32 -13.07 1.65
C LEU A 210 2.91 -14.50 1.27
N GLN A 211 2.99 -15.44 2.21
CA GLN A 211 2.51 -16.82 2.01
C GLN A 211 1.03 -16.84 1.65
N ALA A 212 0.22 -16.02 2.32
CA ALA A 212 -1.21 -15.92 2.02
C ALA A 212 -1.49 -15.42 0.59
N ASN A 213 -0.56 -14.63 0.01
CA ASN A 213 -0.61 -14.06 -1.33
C ASN A 213 0.16 -14.90 -2.39
N GLY A 214 0.50 -16.15 -2.08
CA GLY A 214 1.10 -17.08 -3.04
C GLY A 214 2.61 -16.92 -3.25
N TYR A 215 3.28 -16.08 -2.45
CA TYR A 215 4.73 -15.99 -2.47
C TYR A 215 5.35 -17.09 -1.58
N ALA A 216 6.47 -17.66 -2.03
CA ALA A 216 7.29 -18.49 -1.17
C ALA A 216 8.04 -17.59 -0.18
N ALA A 217 7.62 -17.56 1.09
CA ALA A 217 8.27 -16.79 2.13
C ALA A 217 8.46 -17.61 3.40
N PHE A 218 9.55 -17.40 4.12
CA PHE A 218 9.81 -17.96 5.44
C PHE A 218 10.60 -16.95 6.28
N GLY A 219 10.70 -17.17 7.60
CA GLY A 219 11.36 -16.21 8.46
C GLY A 219 11.81 -16.81 9.78
N TRP A 220 12.81 -16.14 10.35
CA TRP A 220 13.45 -16.50 11.61
C TRP A 220 13.59 -15.26 12.49
N ASP A 221 13.39 -15.42 13.79
CA ASP A 221 13.63 -14.38 14.79
C ASP A 221 14.20 -15.01 16.05
N PRO A 222 15.28 -14.45 16.65
CA PRO A 222 15.93 -15.06 17.80
C PRO A 222 15.02 -15.21 19.03
N ASN A 223 13.98 -14.37 19.17
CA ASN A 223 13.13 -14.34 20.36
C ASN A 223 11.71 -14.83 20.07
N HIS A 224 11.12 -14.40 18.95
CA HIS A 224 9.72 -14.66 18.62
C HIS A 224 9.51 -15.91 17.76
N ARG A 225 10.55 -16.35 17.02
CA ARG A 225 10.52 -17.56 16.19
C ARG A 225 11.89 -18.22 16.12
N PRO A 226 12.42 -18.70 17.27
CA PRO A 226 13.78 -19.25 17.35
C PRO A 226 13.96 -20.52 16.51
N ASP A 227 12.89 -21.31 16.37
CA ASP A 227 12.83 -22.54 15.56
C ASP A 227 12.50 -22.28 14.08
N GLY A 228 12.48 -21.02 13.64
CA GLY A 228 12.22 -20.64 12.26
C GLY A 228 13.28 -21.17 11.29
N GLU A 229 12.87 -21.46 10.05
CA GLU A 229 13.78 -21.92 9.01
C GLU A 229 14.85 -20.87 8.69
N ARG A 230 16.11 -21.32 8.64
CA ARG A 230 17.27 -20.54 8.23
C ARG A 230 17.96 -21.24 7.08
N ARG A 231 17.57 -20.89 5.85
CA ARG A 231 18.10 -21.46 4.61
C ARG A 231 18.28 -20.37 3.56
N PRO A 232 19.12 -20.57 2.52
CA PRO A 232 19.26 -19.60 1.45
C PRO A 232 17.96 -19.36 0.68
N ALA A 233 17.73 -18.12 0.25
CA ALA A 233 16.57 -17.65 -0.51
C ALA A 233 16.98 -16.70 -1.64
N ASP A 234 16.09 -16.46 -2.61
CA ASP A 234 16.35 -15.50 -3.69
C ASP A 234 16.55 -14.08 -3.16
N VAL A 235 15.64 -13.66 -2.29
CA VAL A 235 15.66 -12.32 -1.68
C VAL A 235 15.64 -12.43 -0.16
N VAL A 236 16.45 -11.61 0.51
CA VAL A 236 16.44 -11.50 1.98
C VAL A 236 15.90 -10.14 2.41
N ASN A 237 15.02 -10.11 3.39
CA ASN A 237 14.60 -8.88 4.08
C ASN A 237 15.33 -8.79 5.43
N LEU A 238 16.08 -7.71 5.65
CA LEU A 238 16.64 -7.34 6.95
C LEU A 238 15.93 -6.07 7.44
N GLY A 239 14.68 -6.27 7.87
CA GLY A 239 13.75 -5.20 8.21
C GLY A 239 13.91 -4.72 9.64
N PHE A 240 14.42 -3.51 9.85
CA PHE A 240 14.51 -2.84 11.15
C PHE A 240 15.39 -3.51 12.23
N VAL A 241 16.08 -4.61 11.92
CA VAL A 241 16.90 -5.40 12.86
C VAL A 241 18.14 -4.64 13.34
N ILE A 242 18.94 -4.07 12.45
CA ILE A 242 20.23 -3.47 12.83
C ILE A 242 20.11 -2.23 13.72
N ASN A 243 18.92 -1.64 13.82
CA ASN A 243 18.68 -0.47 14.66
C ASN A 243 18.55 -0.80 16.14
N VAL A 244 18.18 -2.04 16.47
CA VAL A 244 17.93 -2.46 17.85
C VAL A 244 19.13 -3.18 18.46
N ILE A 245 20.23 -3.28 17.70
CA ILE A 245 21.49 -3.85 18.14
C ILE A 245 22.39 -2.71 18.59
N GLU A 246 22.88 -2.75 19.82
CA GLU A 246 23.72 -1.73 20.43
C GLU A 246 25.20 -1.83 20.02
N ASP A 247 25.72 -3.05 19.83
CA ASP A 247 27.11 -3.27 19.43
C ASP A 247 27.30 -3.09 17.90
N PRO A 248 28.11 -2.12 17.45
CA PRO A 248 28.38 -1.92 16.02
C PRO A 248 28.95 -3.15 15.32
N HIS A 249 29.78 -3.95 15.99
CA HIS A 249 30.32 -5.18 15.42
C HIS A 249 29.22 -6.23 15.23
N GLU A 250 28.32 -6.38 16.20
CA GLU A 250 27.17 -7.29 16.07
C GLU A 250 26.24 -6.87 14.91
N ARG A 251 26.09 -5.56 14.63
CA ARG A 251 25.34 -5.09 13.46
C ARG A 251 25.98 -5.53 12.14
N GLU A 252 27.29 -5.38 12.02
CA GLU A 252 28.03 -5.81 10.82
C GLU A 252 27.90 -7.32 10.60
N GLU A 253 28.02 -8.11 11.67
CA GLU A 253 27.87 -9.56 11.60
C GLU A 253 26.44 -9.98 11.28
N THR A 254 25.44 -9.33 11.86
CA THR A 254 24.02 -9.60 11.56
C THR A 254 23.71 -9.31 10.08
N LEU A 255 24.21 -8.18 9.57
CA LEU A 255 24.04 -7.82 8.16
C LEU A 255 24.74 -8.81 7.25
N ARG A 256 25.95 -9.24 7.61
CA ARG A 256 26.72 -10.23 6.84
C ARG A 256 26.04 -11.61 6.84
N ALA A 257 25.51 -12.02 7.99
CA ALA A 257 24.76 -13.27 8.12
C ALA A 257 23.52 -13.24 7.22
N ALA A 258 22.70 -12.18 7.29
CA ALA A 258 21.56 -12.01 6.40
C ALA A 258 21.97 -12.03 4.92
N TRP A 259 23.08 -11.37 4.57
CA TRP A 259 23.60 -11.36 3.20
C TRP A 259 24.10 -12.72 2.70
N SER A 260 24.55 -13.61 3.60
CA SER A 260 24.99 -14.96 3.25
C SER A 260 23.84 -15.85 2.76
N TYR A 261 22.61 -15.56 3.19
CA TYR A 261 21.42 -16.28 2.76
C TYR A 261 20.83 -15.76 1.44
N ALA A 262 21.24 -14.58 0.97
CA ALA A 262 20.71 -13.97 -0.24
C ALA A 262 21.39 -14.52 -1.50
N ARG A 263 20.63 -15.20 -2.38
CA ARG A 263 21.09 -15.65 -3.70
C ARG A 263 21.10 -14.52 -4.73
N ARG A 264 20.08 -13.65 -4.74
CA ARG A 264 19.92 -12.57 -5.74
C ARG A 264 20.06 -11.17 -5.15
N GLY A 265 19.40 -10.90 -4.02
CA GLY A 265 19.42 -9.56 -3.42
C GLY A 265 18.94 -9.51 -1.98
N MET A 266 19.17 -8.38 -1.32
CA MET A 266 18.76 -8.15 0.06
C MET A 266 18.28 -6.71 0.25
N ALA A 267 17.16 -6.52 0.94
CA ALA A 267 16.69 -5.21 1.39
C ALA A 267 17.07 -4.98 2.86
N VAL A 268 17.59 -3.80 3.18
CA VAL A 268 17.97 -3.40 4.55
C VAL A 268 17.21 -2.14 4.92
N SER A 269 16.51 -2.18 6.05
CA SER A 269 15.68 -1.06 6.53
C SER A 269 16.02 -0.59 7.92
N VAL A 270 16.03 0.72 8.09
CA VAL A 270 16.41 1.42 9.33
C VAL A 270 15.47 2.55 9.69
N MET A 271 15.50 2.94 10.96
CA MET A 271 14.83 4.17 11.40
C MET A 271 15.72 5.37 11.09
N VAL A 272 15.15 6.41 10.49
CA VAL A 272 15.85 7.66 10.16
C VAL A 272 15.60 8.74 11.24
N PRO A 273 16.56 9.65 11.47
CA PRO A 273 16.39 10.78 12.38
C PRO A 273 15.17 11.65 12.01
N GLY A 274 14.53 12.26 13.02
CA GLY A 274 13.47 13.27 12.83
C GLY A 274 12.04 12.74 12.61
N LYS A 275 11.84 11.41 12.53
CA LYS A 275 10.49 10.80 12.47
C LYS A 275 9.89 10.48 13.84
N TYR A 276 10.71 10.42 14.89
CA TYR A 276 10.31 10.03 16.25
C TYR A 276 10.94 10.99 17.27
N SER A 277 10.18 11.40 18.30
CA SER A 277 10.73 12.22 19.39
C SER A 277 11.73 11.40 20.20
N VAL A 278 12.86 12.03 20.51
CA VAL A 278 13.93 11.49 21.39
C VAL A 278 13.85 12.09 22.80
N ASP A 279 12.79 12.81 23.13
CA ASP A 279 12.64 13.50 24.41
C ASP A 279 12.60 12.50 25.57
N GLY A 280 13.59 12.59 26.46
CA GLY A 280 13.72 11.71 27.63
C GLY A 280 14.39 10.36 27.35
N HIS A 281 15.07 10.18 26.22
CA HIS A 281 15.95 9.04 25.97
C HIS A 281 17.37 9.28 26.49
N VAL A 282 18.03 8.21 26.93
CA VAL A 282 19.43 8.24 27.41
C VAL A 282 20.37 7.89 26.26
N PRO A 283 21.36 8.71 25.91
CA PRO A 283 22.39 8.33 24.93
C PRO A 283 23.18 7.13 25.44
N VAL A 284 23.24 6.06 24.65
CA VAL A 284 24.03 4.85 24.94
C VAL A 284 24.78 4.46 23.67
N SER A 285 26.11 4.29 23.76
CA SER A 285 26.98 4.05 22.60
C SER A 285 26.71 5.07 21.48
N ASP A 286 26.25 4.62 20.31
CA ASP A 286 25.94 5.46 19.14
C ASP A 286 24.42 5.59 18.85
N GLY A 287 23.59 5.33 19.86
CA GLY A 287 22.13 5.42 19.77
C GLY A 287 21.48 5.89 21.08
N PHE A 288 20.21 5.54 21.24
CA PHE A 288 19.38 6.01 22.35
C PHE A 288 18.66 4.85 23.04
N LEU A 289 18.62 4.89 24.37
CA LEU A 289 17.85 3.98 25.18
C LEU A 289 16.55 4.64 25.62
N SER A 290 15.42 3.99 25.34
CA SER A 290 14.11 4.46 25.79
C SER A 290 13.90 4.23 27.29
N ARG A 291 12.89 4.89 27.88
CA ARG A 291 12.45 4.61 29.27
C ARG A 291 12.05 3.15 29.51
N ARG A 292 11.73 2.40 28.44
CA ARG A 292 11.39 0.97 28.48
C ARG A 292 12.60 0.05 28.28
N GLN A 293 13.84 0.59 28.34
CA GLN A 293 15.10 -0.13 28.13
C GLN A 293 15.20 -0.77 26.72
N THR A 294 14.65 -0.10 25.70
CA THR A 294 14.81 -0.52 24.29
C THR A 294 15.82 0.37 23.60
N PHE A 295 16.90 -0.20 23.07
CA PHE A 295 17.92 0.51 22.30
C PHE A 295 17.41 0.80 20.88
N GLN A 296 17.69 2.00 20.39
CA GLN A 296 17.36 2.41 19.03
C GLN A 296 18.47 3.30 18.48
N LYS A 297 19.13 2.85 17.41
CA LYS A 297 19.98 3.67 16.57
C LYS A 297 19.19 4.25 15.41
N TYR A 298 19.41 5.53 15.13
CA TYR A 298 18.89 6.20 13.95
C TYR A 298 20.00 6.39 12.94
N PHE A 299 19.77 5.94 11.72
CA PHE A 299 20.77 6.00 10.64
C PHE A 299 20.42 7.10 9.65
N SER A 300 21.44 7.86 9.24
CA SER A 300 21.32 8.65 8.01
C SER A 300 21.33 7.73 6.79
N GLN A 301 20.82 8.23 5.66
CA GLN A 301 20.82 7.47 4.41
C GLN A 301 22.25 7.12 3.93
N ASP A 302 23.19 8.04 4.14
CA ASP A 302 24.59 7.87 3.75
C ASP A 302 25.31 6.87 4.66
N GLU A 303 25.07 6.94 5.97
CA GLU A 303 25.62 6.00 6.96
C GLU A 303 25.13 4.57 6.69
N LEU A 304 23.83 4.39 6.42
CA LEU A 304 23.28 3.08 6.04
C LEU A 304 23.94 2.55 4.77
N SER A 305 24.07 3.41 3.76
CA SER A 305 24.67 3.01 2.47
C SER A 305 26.16 2.66 2.63
N ALA A 306 26.90 3.39 3.46
CA ALA A 306 28.29 3.12 3.77
C ALA A 306 28.47 1.78 4.52
N LEU A 307 27.65 1.53 5.55
CA LEU A 307 27.67 0.29 6.32
C LEU A 307 27.36 -0.93 5.43
N VAL A 308 26.28 -0.85 4.65
CA VAL A 308 25.87 -1.93 3.77
C VAL A 308 26.94 -2.19 2.71
N ARG A 309 27.53 -1.14 2.12
CA ARG A 309 28.64 -1.27 1.16
C ARG A 309 29.89 -1.91 1.78
N LYS A 310 30.26 -1.50 2.99
CA LYS A 310 31.42 -2.04 3.73
C LYS A 310 31.28 -3.55 3.93
N VAL A 311 30.10 -4.01 4.33
CA VAL A 311 29.86 -5.42 4.67
C VAL A 311 29.65 -6.29 3.42
N THR A 312 28.85 -5.82 2.47
CA THR A 312 28.44 -6.63 1.30
C THR A 312 29.42 -6.54 0.13
N GLY A 313 30.24 -5.47 0.06
CA GLY A 313 31.10 -5.15 -1.07
C GLY A 313 30.35 -4.53 -2.27
N GLU A 314 29.02 -4.54 -2.24
CA GLU A 314 28.16 -4.07 -3.33
C GLU A 314 27.68 -2.63 -3.12
N ARG A 315 27.36 -1.94 -4.20
CA ARG A 315 26.78 -0.58 -4.13
C ARG A 315 25.29 -0.66 -3.78
N PRO A 316 24.83 -0.07 -2.66
CA PRO A 316 23.41 -0.08 -2.32
C PRO A 316 22.60 0.85 -3.22
N LEU A 317 21.40 0.39 -3.61
CA LEU A 317 20.38 1.14 -4.33
C LEU A 317 19.33 1.67 -3.34
N PRO A 318 19.19 3.00 -3.16
CA PRO A 318 18.16 3.57 -2.30
C PRO A 318 16.76 3.34 -2.87
N LEU A 319 15.87 2.73 -2.07
CA LEU A 319 14.46 2.51 -2.42
C LEU A 319 13.55 3.58 -1.80
N ALA A 320 13.83 3.99 -0.57
CA ALA A 320 13.14 5.05 0.16
C ALA A 320 14.05 5.58 1.31
N PRO A 321 13.72 6.70 1.98
CA PRO A 321 14.47 7.14 3.15
C PRO A 321 14.53 6.04 4.22
N GLY A 322 15.75 5.60 4.57
CA GLY A 322 15.99 4.51 5.51
C GLY A 322 15.82 3.11 4.93
N ILE A 323 15.69 2.95 3.61
CA ILE A 323 15.54 1.64 2.95
C ILE A 323 16.47 1.57 1.74
N VAL A 324 17.39 0.62 1.74
CA VAL A 324 18.30 0.32 0.62
C VAL A 324 18.18 -1.14 0.20
N ALA A 325 18.43 -1.41 -1.07
CA ALA A 325 18.57 -2.76 -1.59
C ALA A 325 20.00 -3.00 -2.13
N VAL A 326 20.49 -4.22 -2.00
CA VAL A 326 21.74 -4.69 -2.61
C VAL A 326 21.50 -5.92 -3.44
N PHE A 327 22.29 -6.12 -4.49
CA PHE A 327 22.05 -7.17 -5.48
C PHE A 327 23.35 -7.89 -5.86
N ARG A 328 23.32 -9.23 -5.80
CA ARG A 328 24.27 -10.13 -6.49
C ARG A 328 23.88 -10.26 -7.96
N ASP A 329 22.58 -10.32 -8.22
CA ASP A 329 22.00 -10.39 -9.55
C ASP A 329 21.94 -8.99 -10.18
N LYS A 330 22.85 -8.73 -11.12
CA LYS A 330 22.96 -7.42 -11.79
C LYS A 330 21.84 -7.15 -12.78
N GLU A 331 21.16 -8.18 -13.28
CA GLU A 331 19.97 -7.99 -14.11
C GLU A 331 18.80 -7.51 -13.25
N LEU A 332 18.57 -8.15 -12.11
CA LEU A 332 17.56 -7.73 -11.14
C LEU A 332 17.81 -6.29 -10.65
N GLU A 333 19.07 -5.92 -10.40
CA GLU A 333 19.46 -4.55 -10.03
C GLU A 333 19.01 -3.52 -11.09
N GLN A 334 19.26 -3.80 -12.37
CA GLN A 334 18.88 -2.94 -13.48
C GLN A 334 17.36 -2.84 -13.64
N GLN A 335 16.64 -3.96 -13.52
CA GLN A 335 15.18 -4.01 -13.59
C GLN A 335 14.53 -3.15 -12.49
N VAL A 336 14.99 -3.30 -11.25
CA VAL A 336 14.50 -2.52 -10.10
C VAL A 336 14.80 -1.02 -10.28
N SER A 337 16.02 -0.68 -10.72
CA SER A 337 16.43 0.71 -11.00
C SER A 337 15.57 1.36 -12.10
N PHE A 338 15.24 0.62 -13.16
CA PHE A 338 14.37 1.08 -14.23
C PHE A 338 12.93 1.30 -13.77
N ARG A 339 12.34 0.30 -13.07
CA ARG A 339 10.96 0.36 -12.55
C ARG A 339 10.74 1.50 -11.55
N ARG A 340 11.77 1.86 -10.77
CA ARG A 340 11.76 3.02 -9.86
C ARG A 340 11.60 4.36 -10.60
N ARG A 341 12.14 4.50 -11.82
CA ARG A 341 12.12 5.75 -12.60
C ARG A 341 10.95 5.82 -13.59
N SER A 342 10.25 4.71 -13.81
CA SER A 342 9.15 4.63 -14.76
C SER A 342 7.83 5.11 -14.17
N ARG A 343 7.14 6.02 -14.87
CA ARG A 343 5.78 6.47 -14.54
C ARG A 343 4.71 5.39 -14.81
N SER A 344 5.03 4.39 -15.63
CA SER A 344 4.11 3.28 -15.94
C SER A 344 3.76 2.43 -14.71
N THR A 345 4.66 2.37 -13.72
CA THR A 345 4.49 1.62 -12.47
C THR A 345 3.55 2.28 -11.45
N ILE A 346 3.03 3.49 -11.74
CA ILE A 346 1.96 4.12 -10.92
C ILE A 346 0.60 3.45 -11.22
N TYR A 347 0.42 2.90 -12.42
CA TYR A 347 -0.83 2.29 -12.87
C TYR A 347 -0.84 0.76 -12.84
N ALA A 348 0.33 0.12 -12.70
CA ALA A 348 0.42 -1.32 -12.43
C ALA A 348 0.03 -1.60 -10.98
N ARG A 349 -1.27 -1.55 -10.69
CA ARG A 349 -1.87 -2.20 -9.52
C ARG A 349 -1.45 -3.67 -9.56
N LEU A 350 -0.45 -4.05 -8.78
CA LEU A 350 -0.35 -5.43 -8.32
C LEU A 350 -1.62 -5.66 -7.50
N GLN A 351 -2.58 -6.35 -8.11
CA GLN A 351 -3.68 -6.98 -7.41
C GLN A 351 -3.07 -7.90 -6.36
N VAL A 352 -2.95 -7.40 -5.13
CA VAL A 352 -2.94 -8.27 -3.95
C VAL A 352 -4.40 -8.69 -3.84
N PRO A 353 -4.75 -9.95 -4.14
CA PRO A 353 -6.12 -10.41 -3.97
C PRO A 353 -6.47 -10.26 -2.49
N GLU A 354 -7.54 -9.54 -2.20
CA GLU A 354 -8.09 -9.46 -0.85
C GLU A 354 -8.52 -10.87 -0.44
N LYS A 355 -7.83 -11.45 0.54
CA LYS A 355 -8.09 -12.83 0.96
C LYS A 355 -9.21 -12.87 1.99
N GLU A 356 -10.20 -13.73 1.72
CA GLU A 356 -11.20 -14.20 2.67
C GLU A 356 -10.53 -14.72 3.95
N ARG A 357 -11.04 -14.25 5.10
CA ARG A 357 -10.50 -14.54 6.43
C ARG A 357 -10.80 -15.98 6.86
N PRO A 358 -9.87 -16.68 7.53
CA PRO A 358 -10.22 -17.87 8.30
C PRO A 358 -11.00 -17.48 9.56
N GLU A 359 -12.11 -18.16 9.80
CA GLU A 359 -13.03 -17.89 10.90
C GLU A 359 -12.39 -18.17 12.28
N ARG A 360 -12.36 -17.14 13.11
CA ARG A 360 -12.35 -17.20 14.57
C ARG A 360 -13.53 -16.34 15.05
N PRO A 361 -14.16 -16.65 16.21
CA PRO A 361 -15.56 -16.31 16.47
C PRO A 361 -15.84 -14.84 16.18
N GLN A 362 -16.75 -14.61 15.21
CA GLN A 362 -16.91 -13.36 14.49
C GLN A 362 -17.26 -12.21 15.44
N ALA A 363 -16.27 -11.39 15.80
CA ALA A 363 -16.55 -10.00 16.15
C ALA A 363 -16.97 -9.31 14.84
N LEU A 364 -18.22 -8.83 14.79
CA LEU A 364 -18.79 -8.16 13.62
C LEU A 364 -17.79 -7.17 13.01
N THR A 365 -17.56 -7.24 11.70
CA THR A 365 -16.64 -6.34 10.99
C THR A 365 -17.06 -4.88 11.17
N VAL A 366 -16.16 -3.92 10.92
CA VAL A 366 -16.51 -2.48 10.98
C VAL A 366 -17.73 -2.20 10.10
N VAL A 367 -17.79 -2.83 8.92
CA VAL A 367 -18.93 -2.75 8.01
C VAL A 367 -20.20 -3.33 8.62
N GLN A 368 -20.13 -4.50 9.26
CA GLN A 368 -21.30 -5.08 9.93
C GLN A 368 -21.76 -4.25 11.14
N ARG A 369 -20.84 -3.56 11.83
CA ARG A 369 -21.15 -2.74 13.02
C ARG A 369 -21.67 -1.35 12.66
N ALA A 370 -21.22 -0.80 11.53
CA ALA A 370 -21.47 0.59 11.15
C ALA A 370 -21.95 0.74 9.69
N ARG A 371 -22.72 -0.23 9.18
CA ARG A 371 -23.17 -0.23 7.78
C ARG A 371 -23.92 1.04 7.41
N GLU A 372 -24.86 1.46 8.25
CA GLU A 372 -25.68 2.65 8.01
C GLU A 372 -24.83 3.92 7.97
N GLU A 373 -23.86 4.05 8.87
CA GLU A 373 -22.96 5.20 8.89
C GLU A 373 -22.01 5.22 7.69
N LEU A 374 -21.54 4.05 7.25
CA LEU A 374 -20.70 3.95 6.06
C LEU A 374 -21.48 4.22 4.77
N GLU A 375 -22.73 3.76 4.69
CA GLU A 375 -23.65 4.07 3.59
C GLU A 375 -23.92 5.58 3.55
N ALA A 376 -24.17 6.21 4.71
CA ALA A 376 -24.35 7.65 4.79
C ALA A 376 -23.10 8.42 4.32
N ILE A 377 -21.90 8.00 4.76
CA ILE A 377 -20.63 8.55 4.27
C ILE A 377 -20.49 8.36 2.76
N TRP A 378 -20.92 7.22 2.22
CA TRP A 378 -20.87 6.93 0.80
C TRP A 378 -21.81 7.83 0.00
N GLN A 379 -23.04 8.04 0.46
CA GLN A 379 -23.98 8.99 -0.15
C GLN A 379 -23.41 10.41 -0.18
N THR A 380 -22.80 10.85 0.93
CA THR A 380 -22.07 12.12 0.96
C THR A 380 -20.91 12.14 -0.04
N ALA A 381 -20.18 11.04 -0.20
CA ALA A 381 -19.10 10.94 -1.17
C ALA A 381 -19.60 11.05 -2.63
N LEU A 382 -20.74 10.43 -2.95
CA LEU A 382 -21.39 10.55 -4.25
C LEU A 382 -21.89 11.97 -4.51
N GLN A 383 -22.41 12.66 -3.50
CA GLN A 383 -22.83 14.07 -3.65
C GLN A 383 -21.66 15.00 -4.01
N PHE A 384 -20.47 14.77 -3.45
CA PHE A 384 -19.28 15.58 -3.73
C PHE A 384 -18.43 15.04 -4.90
N GLY A 385 -18.70 13.83 -5.39
CA GLY A 385 -17.85 13.15 -6.35
C GLY A 385 -16.43 12.86 -5.83
N ARG A 386 -16.26 12.84 -4.50
CA ARG A 386 -14.98 12.60 -3.80
C ARG A 386 -15.27 12.16 -2.37
N LEU A 387 -14.30 11.55 -1.70
CA LEU A 387 -14.44 11.25 -0.27
C LEU A 387 -14.61 12.55 0.56
N PRO A 388 -15.58 12.58 1.49
CA PRO A 388 -15.82 13.73 2.35
C PRO A 388 -14.74 13.89 3.42
N ARG A 389 -14.57 15.12 3.90
CA ARG A 389 -13.79 15.41 5.11
C ARG A 389 -14.65 15.32 6.36
N GLU A 390 -13.99 15.33 7.52
CA GLU A 390 -14.67 15.28 8.82
C GLU A 390 -15.72 16.39 9.01
N GLU A 391 -15.47 17.58 8.50
CA GLU A 391 -16.43 18.69 8.63
C GLU A 391 -17.63 18.57 7.67
N GLU A 392 -17.57 17.65 6.71
CA GLU A 392 -18.58 17.46 5.66
C GLU A 392 -19.49 16.25 5.95
N ILE A 393 -19.23 15.54 7.06
CA ILE A 393 -20.02 14.40 7.50
C ILE A 393 -20.98 14.87 8.59
N GLU A 394 -22.24 14.48 8.46
CA GLU A 394 -23.29 14.86 9.39
C GLU A 394 -22.90 14.57 10.85
N PRO A 395 -23.16 15.51 11.80
CA PRO A 395 -22.82 15.32 13.21
C PRO A 395 -23.37 14.01 13.79
N GLU A 396 -24.58 13.63 13.40
CA GLU A 396 -25.26 12.41 13.84
C GLU A 396 -24.48 11.15 13.45
N VAL A 397 -23.96 11.09 12.22
CA VAL A 397 -23.14 9.97 11.73
C VAL A 397 -21.80 9.92 12.49
N ARG A 398 -21.20 11.08 12.79
CA ARG A 398 -19.95 11.14 13.57
C ARG A 398 -20.15 10.67 15.01
N GLU A 399 -21.23 11.07 15.66
CA GLU A 399 -21.56 10.63 17.02
C GLU A 399 -21.90 9.13 17.06
N ALA A 400 -22.63 8.61 16.06
CA ALA A 400 -22.93 7.19 15.96
C ALA A 400 -21.66 6.33 15.79
N LEU A 401 -20.69 6.77 14.97
CA LEU A 401 -19.39 6.12 14.83
C LEU A 401 -18.59 6.14 16.14
N ARG A 402 -18.60 7.27 16.87
CA ARG A 402 -17.94 7.40 18.19
C ARG A 402 -18.54 6.45 19.22
N ALA A 403 -19.88 6.37 19.31
CA ALA A 403 -20.58 5.46 20.20
C ALA A 403 -20.23 3.99 19.91
N LYS A 404 -19.97 3.66 18.64
CA LYS A 404 -19.53 2.32 18.20
C LYS A 404 -18.02 2.08 18.37
N ASN A 405 -17.26 3.00 18.97
CA ASN A 405 -15.79 2.94 19.11
C ASN A 405 -15.05 2.80 17.75
N ILE A 406 -15.58 3.43 16.70
CA ILE A 406 -14.98 3.43 15.36
C ILE A 406 -14.46 4.85 15.07
N SER A 407 -13.16 4.98 14.78
CA SER A 407 -12.61 6.27 14.37
C SER A 407 -13.06 6.63 12.96
N LEU A 408 -13.28 7.92 12.71
CA LEU A 408 -13.72 8.41 11.40
C LEU A 408 -12.76 8.01 10.27
N GLY A 409 -11.45 8.06 10.50
CA GLY A 409 -10.45 7.62 9.51
C GLY A 409 -10.57 6.13 9.18
N ARG A 410 -10.95 5.29 10.15
CA ARG A 410 -11.22 3.86 9.93
C ARG A 410 -12.54 3.66 9.19
N ALA A 411 -13.56 4.48 9.47
CA ALA A 411 -14.83 4.46 8.75
C ALA A 411 -14.64 4.89 7.28
N LEU A 412 -13.92 5.99 7.01
CA LEU A 412 -13.60 6.42 5.66
C LEU A 412 -12.77 5.39 4.88
N ALA A 413 -11.79 4.76 5.53
CA ALA A 413 -11.03 3.67 4.91
C ALA A 413 -11.92 2.45 4.60
N ALA A 414 -12.79 2.04 5.52
CA ALA A 414 -13.74 0.95 5.32
C ALA A 414 -14.77 1.27 4.23
N CYS A 415 -15.28 2.51 4.18
CA CYS A 415 -16.16 2.98 3.12
C CYS A 415 -15.45 2.90 1.76
N ALA A 416 -14.21 3.37 1.66
CA ALA A 416 -13.44 3.36 0.42
C ALA A 416 -13.02 1.95 -0.06
N GLN A 417 -12.96 0.96 0.84
CA GLN A 417 -12.54 -0.40 0.54
C GLN A 417 -13.73 -1.34 0.28
N GLU A 418 -14.76 -1.29 1.13
CA GLU A 418 -15.80 -2.32 1.18
C GLU A 418 -17.17 -1.85 0.62
N ILE A 419 -17.44 -0.54 0.56
CA ILE A 419 -18.72 0.00 0.04
C ILE A 419 -18.54 0.75 -1.28
N ALA A 420 -17.43 1.47 -1.43
CA ALA A 420 -17.22 2.35 -2.56
C ALA A 420 -17.14 1.58 -3.88
N ASP A 421 -18.10 1.84 -4.78
CA ASP A 421 -18.00 1.43 -6.17
C ASP A 421 -17.16 2.47 -6.95
N PRO A 422 -15.97 2.09 -7.46
CA PRO A 422 -15.13 2.98 -8.25
C PRO A 422 -15.81 3.49 -9.53
N GLY A 423 -16.81 2.79 -10.07
CA GLY A 423 -17.64 3.24 -11.17
C GLY A 423 -18.52 4.42 -10.76
N GLN A 424 -19.33 4.25 -9.72
CA GLN A 424 -20.26 5.27 -9.24
C GLN A 424 -19.55 6.55 -8.80
N ILE A 425 -18.44 6.46 -8.05
CA ILE A 425 -17.72 7.68 -7.63
C ILE A 425 -17.10 8.42 -8.79
N ARG A 426 -16.68 7.72 -9.86
CA ARG A 426 -16.16 8.38 -11.07
C ARG A 426 -17.27 9.09 -11.83
N MET A 427 -18.45 8.47 -11.94
CA MET A 427 -19.62 9.12 -12.54
C MET A 427 -20.04 10.35 -11.74
N ALA A 428 -20.09 10.22 -10.41
CA ALA A 428 -20.36 11.33 -9.50
C ALA A 428 -19.30 12.45 -9.59
N ALA A 429 -18.02 12.10 -9.70
CA ALA A 429 -16.93 13.05 -9.90
C ALA A 429 -17.08 13.83 -11.21
N GLU A 430 -17.47 13.17 -12.30
CA GLU A 430 -17.69 13.83 -13.58
C GLU A 430 -18.93 14.73 -13.53
N ALA A 431 -20.06 14.26 -13.00
CA ALA A 431 -21.25 15.08 -12.82
C ALA A 431 -20.97 16.32 -11.97
N ARG A 432 -20.26 16.15 -10.84
CA ARG A 432 -19.85 17.28 -9.99
C ARG A 432 -18.90 18.24 -10.71
N ARG A 433 -18.01 17.71 -11.55
CA ARG A 433 -17.09 18.51 -12.37
C ARG A 433 -17.88 19.35 -13.38
N GLU A 434 -18.89 18.78 -14.02
CA GLU A 434 -19.80 19.49 -14.92
C GLU A 434 -20.58 20.60 -14.20
N ASP A 435 -21.13 20.33 -13.02
CA ASP A 435 -21.84 21.32 -12.21
C ASP A 435 -20.95 22.52 -11.86
N LEU A 436 -19.70 22.25 -11.45
CA LEU A 436 -18.73 23.29 -11.17
C LEU A 436 -18.39 24.09 -12.42
N LEU A 437 -18.26 23.46 -13.59
CA LEU A 437 -18.03 24.19 -14.85
C LEU A 437 -19.18 25.14 -15.16
N VAL A 438 -20.43 24.70 -15.02
CA VAL A 438 -21.61 25.54 -15.22
C VAL A 438 -21.60 26.71 -14.22
N HIS A 439 -21.42 26.42 -12.93
CA HIS A 439 -21.38 27.44 -11.87
C HIS A 439 -20.30 28.49 -12.13
N PHE A 440 -19.05 28.06 -12.36
CA PHE A 440 -17.95 28.98 -12.59
C PHE A 440 -18.12 29.76 -13.90
N ALA A 441 -18.63 29.14 -14.97
CA ALA A 441 -18.92 29.82 -16.22
C ALA A 441 -19.93 30.96 -16.03
N LEU A 442 -21.02 30.71 -15.29
CA LEU A 442 -22.03 31.74 -15.00
C LEU A 442 -21.51 32.82 -14.03
N SER A 443 -20.63 32.45 -13.09
CA SER A 443 -20.00 33.41 -12.17
C SER A 443 -19.06 34.41 -12.86
N LEU A 444 -18.59 34.12 -14.09
CA LEU A 444 -17.68 35.00 -14.83
C LEU A 444 -18.36 36.27 -15.37
N PHE A 445 -19.69 36.28 -15.54
CA PHE A 445 -20.43 37.45 -16.05
C PHE A 445 -20.44 38.64 -15.08
N PRO A 446 -20.80 38.50 -13.79
CA PRO A 446 -20.66 39.58 -12.81
C PRO A 446 -19.19 39.86 -12.42
N GLY A 447 -18.28 38.93 -12.73
CA GLY A 447 -16.85 39.01 -12.48
C GLY A 447 -16.32 37.81 -11.68
N ALA A 448 -15.13 37.32 -12.03
CA ALA A 448 -14.56 36.10 -11.44
C ALA A 448 -14.51 36.14 -9.90
N VAL A 449 -15.19 35.19 -9.27
CA VAL A 449 -15.23 35.05 -7.80
C VAL A 449 -13.83 34.70 -7.29
N ARG A 450 -13.41 35.35 -6.20
CA ARG A 450 -12.11 35.06 -5.58
C ARG A 450 -12.19 33.71 -4.87
N TYR A 451 -11.17 32.86 -5.04
CA TYR A 451 -11.13 31.55 -4.39
C TYR A 451 -11.39 31.58 -2.87
N LYS A 452 -10.87 32.61 -2.18
CA LYS A 452 -11.03 32.77 -0.72
C LYS A 452 -12.46 33.08 -0.27
N THR A 453 -13.31 33.62 -1.14
CA THR A 453 -14.71 33.96 -0.81
C THR A 453 -15.66 32.79 -1.07
N LEU A 454 -15.18 31.71 -1.69
CA LEU A 454 -15.98 30.51 -1.93
C LEU A 454 -16.19 29.74 -0.62
N PRO A 455 -17.35 29.07 -0.44
CA PRO A 455 -17.56 28.11 0.63
C PRO A 455 -16.45 27.04 0.67
N ALA A 456 -16.08 26.60 1.87
CA ALA A 456 -15.00 25.62 2.06
C ALA A 456 -15.24 24.30 1.31
N SER A 457 -16.50 23.88 1.19
CA SER A 457 -16.89 22.70 0.39
C SER A 457 -16.50 22.87 -1.08
N ILE A 458 -16.85 24.00 -1.71
CA ILE A 458 -16.54 24.28 -3.12
C ILE A 458 -15.03 24.41 -3.32
N GLN A 459 -14.31 25.05 -2.38
CA GLN A 459 -12.85 25.11 -2.43
C GLN A 459 -12.21 23.72 -2.47
N ARG A 460 -12.71 22.79 -1.65
CA ARG A 460 -12.23 21.39 -1.63
C ARG A 460 -12.60 20.65 -2.92
N ASP A 461 -13.81 20.85 -3.45
CA ASP A 461 -14.24 20.23 -4.72
C ASP A 461 -13.36 20.69 -5.88
N VAL A 462 -13.09 22.00 -5.99
CA VAL A 462 -12.17 22.56 -7.00
C VAL A 462 -10.79 21.93 -6.88
N ARG A 463 -10.26 21.81 -5.66
CA ARG A 463 -8.94 21.22 -5.45
C ARG A 463 -8.88 19.73 -5.79
N ALA A 464 -9.96 18.99 -5.53
CA ALA A 464 -10.04 17.56 -5.82
C ALA A 464 -10.24 17.26 -7.32
N LEU A 465 -11.13 18.01 -7.99
CA LEU A 465 -11.59 17.70 -9.35
C LEU A 465 -10.83 18.45 -10.46
N PHE A 466 -10.27 19.62 -10.14
CA PHE A 466 -9.53 20.47 -11.10
C PHE A 466 -8.08 20.74 -10.67
N GLY A 467 -7.71 20.42 -9.43
CA GLY A 467 -6.38 20.66 -8.88
C GLY A 467 -6.16 22.11 -8.40
N SER A 468 -6.59 23.12 -9.17
CA SER A 468 -6.45 24.53 -8.82
C SER A 468 -7.64 25.40 -9.25
N HIS A 469 -7.79 26.56 -8.60
CA HIS A 469 -8.79 27.56 -9.00
C HIS A 469 -8.55 28.11 -10.41
N SER A 470 -7.29 28.28 -10.81
CA SER A 470 -6.97 28.74 -12.17
C SER A 470 -7.43 27.73 -13.22
N ALA A 471 -7.28 26.43 -12.95
CA ALA A 471 -7.66 25.37 -13.87
C ALA A 471 -9.19 25.31 -14.09
N VAL A 472 -10.00 25.48 -13.04
CA VAL A 472 -11.46 25.52 -13.21
C VAL A 472 -11.92 26.78 -13.97
N ILE A 473 -11.30 27.93 -13.71
CA ILE A 473 -11.61 29.18 -14.44
C ILE A 473 -11.22 29.06 -15.91
N GLU A 474 -10.07 28.48 -16.23
CA GLU A 474 -9.63 28.24 -17.60
C GLU A 474 -10.59 27.29 -18.33
N ALA A 475 -10.97 26.17 -17.69
CA ALA A 475 -11.91 25.22 -18.25
C ALA A 475 -13.31 25.83 -18.46
N ALA A 476 -13.82 26.59 -17.49
CA ALA A 476 -15.09 27.32 -17.62
C ALA A 476 -15.05 28.37 -18.74
N THR A 477 -13.93 29.10 -18.87
CA THR A 477 -13.72 30.07 -19.95
C THR A 477 -13.67 29.37 -21.32
N ALA A 478 -13.06 28.19 -21.40
CA ALA A 478 -13.05 27.38 -22.61
C ALA A 478 -14.47 26.94 -22.99
N GLN A 479 -15.30 26.53 -22.01
CA GLN A 479 -16.71 26.23 -22.25
C GLN A 479 -17.46 27.44 -22.81
N LEU A 480 -17.34 28.62 -22.20
CA LEU A 480 -17.97 29.85 -22.70
C LEU A 480 -17.52 30.21 -24.14
N LYS A 481 -16.23 30.11 -24.43
CA LYS A 481 -15.71 30.35 -25.79
C LYS A 481 -16.30 29.36 -26.79
N SER A 482 -16.40 28.10 -26.40
CA SER A 482 -16.90 27.02 -27.25
C SER A 482 -18.41 27.08 -27.53
N ILE A 483 -19.18 27.88 -26.78
CA ILE A 483 -20.60 28.13 -27.05
C ILE A 483 -20.78 29.09 -28.22
N ARG A 484 -19.76 29.91 -28.54
CA ARG A 484 -19.77 30.80 -29.71
C ARG A 484 -19.56 30.06 -31.03
N ASP A 485 -19.06 28.82 -30.95
CA ASP A 485 -18.86 27.96 -32.12
C ASP A 485 -20.17 27.22 -32.44
N ARG A 486 -20.63 27.39 -33.69
CA ARG A 486 -21.88 26.83 -34.17
C ARG A 486 -21.88 25.31 -34.16
N GLU A 487 -20.81 24.71 -34.66
CA GLU A 487 -20.73 23.26 -34.81
C GLU A 487 -20.65 22.61 -33.42
N ALA A 488 -19.84 23.18 -32.53
CA ALA A 488 -19.70 22.69 -31.17
C ALA A 488 -21.00 22.81 -30.34
N LEU A 489 -21.82 23.83 -30.60
CA LEU A 489 -23.11 24.00 -29.93
C LEU A 489 -24.17 23.06 -30.50
N GLN A 490 -24.23 22.89 -31.83
CA GLN A 490 -25.14 21.93 -32.47
C GLN A 490 -24.80 20.49 -32.09
N ALA A 491 -23.52 20.15 -31.96
CA ALA A 491 -23.10 18.84 -31.44
C ALA A 491 -23.60 18.60 -30.01
N ALA A 492 -23.58 19.65 -29.17
CA ALA A 492 -24.13 19.56 -27.81
C ALA A 492 -25.66 19.40 -27.81
N TYR A 493 -26.37 19.99 -28.78
CA TYR A 493 -27.82 19.80 -28.93
C TYR A 493 -28.17 18.39 -29.40
N ALA A 494 -27.39 17.84 -30.33
CA ALA A 494 -27.53 16.45 -30.75
C ALA A 494 -27.29 15.50 -29.56
N ALA A 495 -26.21 15.70 -28.80
CA ALA A 495 -25.92 14.94 -27.59
C ALA A 495 -27.03 15.07 -26.53
N ALA A 496 -27.62 16.26 -26.38
CA ALA A 496 -28.75 16.48 -25.49
C ALA A 496 -30.00 15.69 -25.92
N ALA A 497 -30.22 15.49 -27.22
CA ALA A 497 -31.33 14.69 -27.72
C ALA A 497 -31.07 13.17 -27.54
N GLU A 498 -29.81 12.74 -27.57
CA GLU A 498 -29.42 11.34 -27.31
C GLU A 498 -29.66 10.92 -25.87
N THR A 499 -29.63 11.84 -24.89
CA THR A 499 -29.97 11.52 -23.49
C THR A 499 -31.44 11.13 -23.30
N GLY A 500 -32.30 11.49 -24.28
CA GLY A 500 -33.74 11.25 -24.21
C GLY A 500 -34.51 12.27 -23.37
N TYR A 501 -33.86 13.28 -22.80
CA TYR A 501 -34.49 14.35 -22.01
C TYR A 501 -34.80 15.63 -22.81
N ALA A 502 -34.32 15.71 -24.05
CA ALA A 502 -34.60 16.80 -24.96
C ALA A 502 -34.91 16.27 -26.38
N SER A 503 -35.54 17.11 -27.21
CA SER A 503 -35.62 16.88 -28.65
C SER A 503 -34.83 17.93 -29.41
N PHE A 504 -34.22 17.51 -30.52
CA PHE A 504 -33.48 18.38 -31.41
C PHE A 504 -33.99 18.20 -32.85
N GLU A 505 -34.68 19.23 -33.36
CA GLU A 505 -35.29 19.25 -34.70
C GLU A 505 -35.09 20.63 -35.34
N ASP A 506 -34.73 20.66 -36.63
CA ASP A 506 -34.54 21.88 -37.42
C ASP A 506 -33.58 22.92 -36.80
N GLY A 507 -32.57 22.44 -36.05
CA GLY A 507 -31.61 23.29 -35.36
C GLY A 507 -32.09 23.86 -34.03
N THR A 508 -33.29 23.50 -33.58
CA THR A 508 -33.88 23.95 -32.31
C THR A 508 -33.88 22.83 -31.28
N LEU A 509 -33.34 23.09 -30.09
CA LEU A 509 -33.41 22.18 -28.94
C LEU A 509 -34.63 22.52 -28.06
N ARG A 510 -35.39 21.51 -27.63
CA ARG A 510 -36.58 21.67 -26.79
C ARG A 510 -36.59 20.68 -25.64
N PHE A 511 -36.92 21.13 -24.44
CA PHE A 511 -36.97 20.30 -23.23
C PHE A 511 -37.82 20.95 -22.13
N MET A 512 -38.27 20.14 -21.17
CA MET A 512 -38.87 20.62 -19.92
C MET A 512 -37.78 21.14 -18.98
N ALA A 513 -38.01 22.28 -18.32
CA ALA A 513 -37.00 22.95 -17.50
C ALA A 513 -36.46 22.09 -16.35
N GLU A 514 -37.30 21.22 -15.77
CA GLU A 514 -36.91 20.24 -14.74
C GLU A 514 -35.78 19.28 -15.18
N ASN A 515 -35.63 19.05 -16.49
CA ASN A 515 -34.62 18.14 -17.03
C ASN A 515 -33.29 18.84 -17.34
N LEU A 516 -33.16 20.14 -17.07
CA LEU A 516 -31.96 20.92 -17.41
C LEU A 516 -30.67 20.31 -16.87
N GLU A 517 -30.71 19.74 -15.66
CA GLU A 517 -29.55 19.13 -15.01
C GLU A 517 -29.04 17.86 -15.73
N GLN A 518 -29.90 17.19 -16.51
CA GLN A 518 -29.55 16.00 -17.29
C GLN A 518 -28.93 16.33 -18.66
N LEU A 519 -28.84 17.61 -19.01
CA LEU A 519 -28.37 18.06 -20.31
C LEU A 519 -26.86 18.39 -20.30
N PRO A 520 -26.18 18.34 -21.45
CA PRO A 520 -24.77 18.69 -21.55
C PRO A 520 -24.45 20.09 -21.02
N VAL A 521 -23.25 20.25 -20.45
CA VAL A 521 -22.73 21.51 -19.84
C VAL A 521 -23.02 22.75 -20.68
N LYS A 522 -22.81 22.70 -22.00
CA LYS A 522 -23.03 23.84 -22.90
C LYS A 522 -24.49 24.31 -22.90
N VAL A 523 -25.44 23.38 -22.88
CA VAL A 523 -26.89 23.69 -22.86
C VAL A 523 -27.25 24.32 -21.51
N ARG A 524 -26.74 23.74 -20.42
CA ARG A 524 -26.90 24.24 -19.05
C ARG A 524 -26.37 25.68 -18.90
N ILE A 525 -25.20 25.97 -19.48
CA ILE A 525 -24.64 27.33 -19.50
C ILE A 525 -25.54 28.27 -20.31
N VAL A 526 -26.02 27.87 -21.50
CA VAL A 526 -26.90 28.72 -22.33
C VAL A 526 -28.20 29.09 -21.58
N ALA A 527 -28.84 28.12 -20.93
CA ALA A 527 -30.02 28.38 -20.10
C ALA A 527 -29.69 29.26 -18.88
N GLY A 528 -28.56 29.03 -18.22
CA GLY A 528 -28.08 29.87 -17.12
C GLY A 528 -27.73 31.30 -17.54
N CYS A 529 -27.24 31.51 -18.76
CA CYS A 529 -27.07 32.85 -19.33
C CYS A 529 -28.42 33.54 -19.54
N ALA A 530 -29.47 32.79 -19.88
CA ALA A 530 -30.81 33.36 -20.01
C ALA A 530 -31.37 33.83 -18.66
N GLU A 531 -31.10 33.10 -17.58
CA GLU A 531 -31.40 33.53 -16.20
C GLU A 531 -30.69 34.84 -15.82
N ILE A 532 -29.43 35.02 -16.24
CA ILE A 532 -28.68 36.27 -15.99
C ILE A 532 -29.30 37.46 -16.74
N VAL A 533 -29.83 37.24 -17.95
CA VAL A 533 -30.44 38.31 -18.76
C VAL A 533 -31.92 38.55 -18.37
N HIS A 534 -32.59 37.53 -17.87
CA HIS A 534 -33.98 37.58 -17.42
C HIS A 534 -34.11 36.82 -16.10
N GLU A 535 -34.13 37.56 -15.00
CA GLU A 535 -34.31 36.99 -13.66
C GLU A 535 -35.62 36.18 -13.60
N GLY A 536 -35.55 34.95 -13.07
CA GLY A 536 -36.68 34.03 -12.99
C GLY A 536 -36.88 33.17 -14.24
N PHE A 537 -35.97 33.16 -15.22
CA PHE A 537 -36.05 32.29 -16.40
C PHE A 537 -36.16 30.79 -16.06
N SER A 538 -35.56 30.36 -14.96
CA SER A 538 -35.60 29.00 -14.42
C SER A 538 -36.98 28.57 -13.90
N SER A 539 -37.92 29.51 -13.71
CA SER A 539 -39.28 29.20 -13.26
C SER A 539 -40.23 28.76 -14.39
N PHE A 540 -39.83 28.91 -15.64
CA PHE A 540 -40.62 28.52 -16.80
C PHE A 540 -40.67 26.98 -16.94
N ASP A 541 -41.78 26.44 -17.43
CA ASP A 541 -41.99 24.98 -17.49
C ASP A 541 -41.26 24.34 -18.69
N PHE A 542 -41.24 25.05 -19.83
CA PHE A 542 -40.65 24.56 -21.07
C PHE A 542 -39.63 25.54 -21.63
N ILE A 543 -38.53 25.01 -22.15
CA ILE A 543 -37.43 25.80 -22.72
C ILE A 543 -37.20 25.38 -24.18
N GLU A 544 -37.05 26.38 -25.03
CA GLU A 544 -36.64 26.24 -26.43
C GLU A 544 -35.35 27.03 -26.67
N VAL A 545 -34.33 26.39 -27.25
CA VAL A 545 -33.09 27.03 -27.67
C VAL A 545 -33.04 27.04 -29.19
N GLY A 546 -33.12 28.25 -29.78
CA GLY A 546 -33.27 28.44 -31.22
C GLY A 546 -32.02 28.10 -32.03
N PRO A 547 -32.18 28.01 -33.37
CA PRO A 547 -31.07 27.72 -34.30
C PRO A 547 -30.12 28.91 -34.47
N ASP A 548 -30.63 30.13 -34.26
CA ASP A 548 -29.85 31.35 -34.23
C ASP A 548 -29.16 31.49 -32.87
N HIS A 549 -27.83 31.48 -32.88
CA HIS A 549 -27.00 31.52 -31.68
C HIS A 549 -27.52 32.55 -30.66
N GLY A 550 -27.89 32.05 -29.49
CA GLY A 550 -28.21 32.89 -28.35
C GLY A 550 -29.64 33.39 -28.28
N VAL A 551 -30.61 32.81 -29.00
CA VAL A 551 -32.03 33.02 -28.68
C VAL A 551 -32.56 31.85 -27.86
N VAL A 552 -32.99 32.14 -26.63
CA VAL A 552 -33.60 31.16 -25.72
C VAL A 552 -35.02 31.63 -25.42
N LYS A 553 -36.00 30.73 -25.50
CA LYS A 553 -37.39 31.00 -25.15
C LYS A 553 -37.82 30.15 -23.97
N GLY A 554 -38.57 30.75 -23.06
CA GLY A 554 -39.23 30.06 -21.95
C GLY A 554 -40.75 30.17 -22.09
N TYR A 555 -41.47 29.09 -21.77
CA TYR A 555 -42.93 29.04 -21.76
C TYR A 555 -43.45 28.68 -20.38
N GLN A 556 -44.24 29.57 -19.78
CA GLN A 556 -44.94 29.32 -18.53
C GLN A 556 -46.36 28.90 -18.88
N CYS A 557 -46.77 27.76 -18.37
CA CYS A 557 -48.06 27.15 -18.65
C CYS A 557 -48.95 27.08 -17.40
N ASP A 558 -50.26 27.05 -17.65
CA ASP A 558 -51.23 26.58 -16.68
C ASP A 558 -51.37 25.07 -16.81
N ALA A 559 -51.27 24.36 -15.68
CA ALA A 559 -51.29 22.91 -15.62
C ALA A 559 -50.36 22.24 -16.66
N PRO A 560 -49.02 22.36 -16.52
CA PRO A 560 -48.05 21.86 -17.51
C PRO A 560 -48.20 20.36 -17.80
N ASP A 561 -48.75 19.58 -16.88
CA ASP A 561 -49.04 18.15 -17.06
C ASP A 561 -50.18 17.83 -18.03
N SER A 562 -51.05 18.82 -18.31
CA SER A 562 -52.13 18.69 -19.29
C SER A 562 -51.61 18.35 -20.69
N ALA A 563 -52.42 17.66 -21.50
CA ALA A 563 -52.07 17.30 -22.87
C ALA A 563 -51.97 18.52 -23.81
N LEU A 564 -52.70 19.59 -23.49
CA LEU A 564 -52.72 20.88 -24.20
C LEU A 564 -52.64 22.00 -23.16
N PRO A 565 -51.45 22.26 -22.58
CA PRO A 565 -51.31 23.27 -21.54
C PRO A 565 -51.50 24.68 -22.11
N LEU A 566 -52.11 25.56 -21.32
CA LEU A 566 -52.34 26.95 -21.71
C LEU A 566 -51.11 27.79 -21.38
N ILE A 567 -50.51 28.44 -22.35
CA ILE A 567 -49.37 29.33 -22.13
C ILE A 567 -49.90 30.61 -21.46
N LYS A 568 -49.44 30.89 -20.24
CA LYS A 568 -49.69 32.16 -19.52
C LYS A 568 -48.72 33.25 -19.94
N SER A 569 -47.46 32.89 -20.11
CA SER A 569 -46.44 33.83 -20.56
C SER A 569 -45.34 33.15 -21.35
N THR A 570 -44.76 33.90 -22.26
CA THR A 570 -43.60 33.51 -23.06
C THR A 570 -42.53 34.56 -22.89
N VAL A 571 -41.29 34.16 -22.66
CA VAL A 571 -40.14 35.07 -22.70
C VAL A 571 -39.23 34.66 -23.85
N GLU A 572 -38.73 35.64 -24.59
CA GLU A 572 -37.67 35.46 -25.58
C GLU A 572 -36.45 36.25 -25.13
N VAL A 573 -35.34 35.55 -24.91
CA VAL A 573 -34.08 36.09 -24.43
C VAL A 573 -33.05 36.03 -25.55
N ASN A 574 -32.53 37.18 -25.94
CA ASN A 574 -31.41 37.29 -26.87
C ASN A 574 -30.11 37.51 -26.09
N LEU A 575 -29.34 36.44 -25.92
CA LEU A 575 -28.06 36.40 -25.21
C LEU A 575 -26.99 37.27 -25.88
N GLY A 576 -27.00 37.38 -27.21
CA GLY A 576 -26.02 38.18 -27.95
C GLY A 576 -26.20 39.69 -27.76
N ARG A 577 -27.43 40.13 -27.53
CA ARG A 577 -27.79 41.54 -27.24
C ARG A 577 -28.01 41.82 -25.76
N SER A 578 -28.06 40.78 -24.92
CA SER A 578 -28.45 40.84 -23.52
C SER A 578 -29.81 41.54 -23.31
N ILE A 579 -30.80 41.20 -24.14
CA ILE A 579 -32.17 41.76 -24.06
C ILE A 579 -33.17 40.62 -23.95
N SER A 580 -34.17 40.77 -23.08
CA SER A 580 -35.31 39.87 -22.97
C SER A 580 -36.62 40.57 -23.33
N ARG A 581 -37.59 39.81 -23.87
CA ARG A 581 -38.93 40.27 -24.19
C ARG A 581 -39.96 39.27 -23.70
N MET A 582 -40.73 39.66 -22.68
CA MET A 582 -41.82 38.86 -22.14
C MET A 582 -43.14 39.25 -22.79
N ARG A 583 -44.01 38.26 -23.02
CA ARG A 583 -45.39 38.42 -23.50
C ARG A 583 -46.32 37.59 -22.63
N THR A 584 -47.45 38.16 -22.25
CA THR A 584 -48.50 37.45 -21.52
C THR A 584 -49.59 37.04 -22.49
N HIS A 585 -50.14 35.85 -22.29
CA HIS A 585 -51.16 35.25 -23.14
C HIS A 585 -52.34 34.81 -22.28
N SER A 586 -53.56 34.91 -22.81
CA SER A 586 -54.79 34.54 -22.11
C SER A 586 -55.41 33.23 -22.61
N ASP A 587 -55.08 32.83 -23.83
CA ASP A 587 -55.76 31.73 -24.53
C ASP A 587 -54.83 30.95 -25.49
N HIS A 588 -53.53 31.11 -25.39
CA HIS A 588 -52.58 30.38 -26.23
C HIS A 588 -52.36 28.97 -25.71
N VAL A 589 -52.28 28.00 -26.61
CA VAL A 589 -52.07 26.58 -26.28
C VAL A 589 -50.65 26.19 -26.70
N LEU A 590 -49.95 25.44 -25.85
CA LEU A 590 -48.71 24.77 -26.23
C LEU A 590 -49.04 23.50 -27.03
N TYR A 591 -48.76 23.54 -28.33
CA TYR A 591 -48.91 22.38 -29.21
C TYR A 591 -47.60 21.61 -29.37
N LEU A 592 -47.71 20.35 -29.80
CA LEU A 592 -46.57 19.45 -30.01
C LEU A 592 -45.75 19.23 -28.74
N LYS A 593 -46.45 19.12 -27.59
CA LYS A 593 -45.87 18.92 -26.27
C LYS A 593 -44.94 17.70 -26.22
N SER A 594 -45.20 16.67 -27.03
CA SER A 594 -44.34 15.48 -27.11
C SER A 594 -42.88 15.82 -27.42
N ARG A 595 -42.60 16.95 -28.09
CA ARG A 595 -41.23 17.43 -28.37
C ARG A 595 -40.48 17.90 -27.13
N PHE A 596 -41.18 18.35 -26.10
CA PHE A 596 -40.53 18.79 -24.86
C PHE A 596 -40.41 17.66 -23.83
N MET A 597 -41.17 16.59 -24.01
CA MET A 597 -41.24 15.47 -23.08
C MET A 597 -40.05 14.52 -23.21
N PRO A 598 -39.57 13.94 -22.09
CA PRO A 598 -38.56 12.91 -22.16
C PRO A 598 -39.11 11.64 -22.81
N ARG A 599 -38.28 10.94 -23.59
CA ARG A 599 -38.66 9.70 -24.31
C ARG A 599 -39.09 8.57 -23.37
N GLY A 600 -38.60 8.57 -22.13
CA GLY A 600 -38.99 7.61 -21.09
C GLY A 600 -40.27 7.95 -20.33
N HIS A 601 -40.94 9.07 -20.64
CA HIS A 601 -42.12 9.50 -19.90
C HIS A 601 -43.32 8.56 -20.16
N PRO A 602 -44.05 8.08 -19.13
CA PRO A 602 -45.18 7.16 -19.32
C PRO A 602 -46.30 7.67 -20.25
N GLY A 603 -46.45 8.99 -20.33
CA GLY A 603 -47.40 9.67 -21.21
C GLY A 603 -46.90 10.01 -22.62
N TYR A 604 -45.63 9.73 -22.94
CA TYR A 604 -44.99 10.17 -24.19
C TYR A 604 -45.72 9.65 -25.43
N ASP A 605 -45.94 8.33 -25.53
CA ASP A 605 -46.54 7.72 -26.72
C ASP A 605 -47.96 8.23 -26.99
N LYS A 606 -48.74 8.42 -25.92
CA LYS A 606 -50.10 8.97 -26.00
C LYS A 606 -50.08 10.42 -26.50
N GLN A 607 -49.17 11.23 -25.97
CA GLN A 607 -49.02 12.62 -26.40
C GLN A 607 -48.52 12.69 -27.86
N ALA A 608 -47.52 11.88 -28.23
CA ALA A 608 -46.97 11.84 -29.57
C ALA A 608 -48.03 11.42 -30.62
N ALA A 609 -48.90 10.46 -30.29
CA ALA A 609 -50.00 10.07 -31.15
C ALA A 609 -51.05 11.20 -31.30
N ALA A 610 -51.35 11.93 -30.23
CA ALA A 610 -52.25 13.09 -30.27
C ALA A 610 -51.66 14.22 -31.12
N ASP A 611 -50.37 14.51 -30.95
CA ASP A 611 -49.65 15.54 -31.71
C ASP A 611 -49.56 15.19 -33.20
N ALA A 612 -49.30 13.91 -33.53
CA ALA A 612 -49.34 13.42 -34.91
C ALA A 612 -50.74 13.57 -35.54
N LYS A 613 -51.80 13.33 -34.77
CA LYS A 613 -53.18 13.54 -35.23
C LYS A 613 -53.46 15.02 -35.50
N LEU A 614 -53.03 15.92 -34.62
CA LEU A 614 -53.17 17.38 -34.81
C LEU A 614 -52.46 17.87 -36.08
N LEU A 615 -51.27 17.34 -36.38
CA LEU A 615 -50.54 17.62 -37.62
C LEU A 615 -51.28 17.08 -38.85
N SER A 616 -51.77 15.83 -38.79
CA SER A 616 -52.50 15.21 -39.91
C SER A 616 -53.80 15.92 -40.27
N LEU A 617 -54.46 16.54 -39.28
CA LEU A 617 -55.69 17.31 -39.45
C LEU A 617 -55.44 18.75 -39.93
N GLY A 618 -54.17 19.18 -40.06
CA GLY A 618 -53.78 20.53 -40.44
C GLY A 618 -54.17 21.61 -39.41
N LEU A 619 -54.46 21.21 -38.16
CA LEU A 619 -54.85 22.13 -37.08
C LEU A 619 -53.62 22.85 -36.50
N VAL A 620 -52.45 22.22 -36.58
CA VAL A 620 -51.19 22.73 -36.06
C VAL A 620 -50.13 22.63 -37.15
N THR A 621 -49.29 23.66 -37.25
CA THR A 621 -48.14 23.69 -38.16
C THR A 621 -46.96 22.89 -37.59
N ARG A 622 -46.00 22.51 -38.44
CA ARG A 622 -44.76 21.85 -37.97
C ARG A 622 -43.93 22.70 -37.01
N LEU A 623 -44.15 24.02 -36.98
CA LEU A 623 -43.50 24.95 -36.06
C LEU A 623 -44.23 25.07 -34.71
N GLY A 624 -45.32 24.32 -34.49
CA GLY A 624 -46.10 24.35 -33.26
C GLY A 624 -47.08 25.52 -33.17
N ALA A 625 -47.29 26.28 -34.25
CA ALA A 625 -48.33 27.31 -34.30
C ALA A 625 -49.68 26.68 -34.65
N GLY A 626 -50.73 27.04 -33.90
CA GLY A 626 -52.11 26.57 -34.07
C GLY A 626 -53.12 27.57 -33.52
N PRO A 627 -54.43 27.25 -33.55
CA PRO A 627 -55.50 28.14 -33.09
C PRO A 627 -55.42 28.36 -31.57
N THR A 628 -56.02 29.46 -31.08
CA THR A 628 -56.19 29.71 -29.64
C THR A 628 -57.12 28.67 -29.01
N ALA A 629 -57.14 28.55 -27.68
CA ALA A 629 -58.01 27.63 -26.95
C ALA A 629 -59.51 27.84 -27.27
N ARG A 630 -59.91 29.11 -27.50
CA ARG A 630 -61.27 29.48 -27.92
C ARG A 630 -61.58 29.01 -29.33
N GLU A 631 -60.66 29.24 -30.26
CA GLU A 631 -60.79 28.82 -31.65
C GLU A 631 -60.76 27.29 -31.77
N PHE A 632 -59.90 26.61 -31.02
CA PHE A 632 -59.80 25.16 -30.97
C PHE A 632 -61.11 24.52 -30.50
N SER A 633 -61.71 25.06 -29.44
CA SER A 633 -63.03 24.63 -28.93
C SER A 633 -64.17 24.86 -29.92
N SER A 634 -64.05 25.87 -30.78
CA SER A 634 -65.04 26.18 -31.83
C SER A 634 -64.87 25.32 -33.09
N ALA A 635 -63.64 24.92 -33.41
CA ALA A 635 -63.31 24.09 -34.57
C ALA A 635 -63.75 22.63 -34.38
N PHE A 636 -63.70 22.11 -33.15
CA PHE A 636 -64.24 20.78 -32.82
C PHE A 636 -65.77 20.76 -32.86
N ARG A 637 -66.44 21.82 -32.38
CA ARG A 637 -67.91 21.95 -32.42
C ARG A 637 -68.52 22.10 -33.82
N ARG A 638 -67.72 22.44 -34.84
CA ARG A 638 -68.17 22.52 -36.25
C ARG A 638 -67.89 21.25 -37.07
N ARG A 639 -67.22 20.25 -36.47
CA ARG A 639 -66.81 19.00 -37.13
C ARG A 639 -67.48 17.75 -36.54
N GLU A 640 -68.28 17.91 -35.49
CA GLU A 640 -69.44 17.03 -35.20
C GLU A 640 -70.61 17.48 -36.09
#